data_AF-L0KDT2-F1
#
_entry.id   AF-L0KDT2-F1
#
_cell.length_a   1.000
_cell.length_b   1.000
_cell.length_c   1.000
_cell.angle_alpha   90.00
_cell.angle_beta   90.00
_cell.angle_gamma   90.00
#
_symmetry.space_group_name_H-M   'P 1'
#
loop_
_entity.id
_entity.type
_entity.pdbx_description
1 polymer ?
#
loop_
_entity_poly.entity_id
_entity_poly.type
_entity_poly.pdbx_seq_one_letter_code
_entity_poly.pdbx_strand_id
1 'polypeptide(L)'
;MWQDRNKMVLGIVIIGLLFGISLAVGSFYLAPKEQISQGQEQKKVEKEPVKKEPVKKLLTVARQAYYQGDYQSSIKQYKRIAKEFKSQQALLNLATIYEELGKYQLAAKSYQRLLKLDSQPQVRLGLGIAYYNLGQLQRAKQQLSKAVATGQQDYLLREAHYYLGLSYKQQQDYKLAATHLQKSLKQINFALGYYQLGQVRFAQGKYQQARDLYHQALETDGSLKGVARELALSYLKAGQIGAAIKYFKAAHSENSSDQLVNQELAKLQEKYPQYFESTPAPVPTPGQEEPITREDLPTEVDFKTIKPLPQAGPQIRVGIMTNQPQVFFRVGSDFSVKQGTKIVATGEKGQIVKASYQQGSYQLDFGEQKLDFSKPVKIVPQAYVPILVHNVKYGQNYYWGGKEDRQYRGLLELRPAEQGVTVVNLVHLEEYLAAVVPSEMSASWPLGALKVQAVAARSYTLANLGRHVSEGFDLCSTVHCAAYRGLSREYQRSTQAVRKTAGDVMTYQGEPINAVYSANSGGHTEDSEDIWSGEVPYLRGVSTAMEETEFPLPPAKLKKWLKKIPQSYSADKEYTKLSHYRWQRSLAVDYLENRLGIEDIKQIIPTLRSEAGSVKALQVVGAKQTKVFKDGIRWRFGGLRNNRFWIQPRYEDGQVVDFLFYGSGWGHSVGMDQVAVASMADHGKNYKKILHHFYTDIKLENWY
;
A
#
# COMPACT_ATOMS: atom_id res chain seq x y z
N MET A 1 0.56 -9.45 -41.45
CA MET A 1 -0.83 -9.93 -41.65
C MET A 1 -1.73 -9.42 -40.54
N TRP A 2 -1.75 -8.09 -40.35
CA TRP A 2 -2.43 -7.39 -39.27
C TRP A 2 -3.37 -6.38 -39.93
N GLN A 3 -4.58 -6.82 -40.26
CA GLN A 3 -5.72 -6.01 -40.67
C GLN A 3 -6.92 -6.97 -40.76
N ASP A 4 -7.63 -7.12 -39.64
CA ASP A 4 -9.09 -7.31 -39.60
C ASP A 4 -9.50 -7.81 -38.22
N ARG A 5 -10.08 -6.89 -37.43
CA ARG A 5 -11.12 -7.11 -36.41
C ARG A 5 -11.36 -5.80 -35.67
N ASN A 6 -11.92 -4.84 -36.39
CA ASN A 6 -12.46 -3.61 -35.83
C ASN A 6 -13.85 -3.34 -36.41
N LYS A 7 -14.78 -4.29 -36.22
CA LYS A 7 -16.23 -4.10 -36.42
C LYS A 7 -17.02 -5.12 -35.58
N MET A 8 -17.16 -4.88 -34.29
CA MET A 8 -18.37 -5.18 -33.50
C MET A 8 -18.14 -4.79 -32.04
N VAL A 9 -19.20 -4.28 -31.40
CA VAL A 9 -19.29 -3.85 -30.00
C VAL A 9 -18.84 -2.41 -29.73
N LEU A 10 -19.54 -1.47 -30.37
CA LEU A 10 -19.81 -0.16 -29.78
C LEU A 10 -21.29 -0.17 -29.37
N GLY A 11 -21.58 -0.22 -28.07
CA GLY A 11 -22.96 -0.20 -27.58
C GLY A 11 -23.13 -0.50 -26.09
N ILE A 12 -23.33 0.58 -25.33
CA ILE A 12 -24.05 0.68 -24.05
C ILE A 12 -23.21 0.60 -22.75
N VAL A 13 -22.84 1.79 -22.28
CA VAL A 13 -22.61 2.21 -20.88
C VAL A 13 -23.38 3.56 -20.84
N ILE A 14 -24.57 3.71 -20.26
CA ILE A 14 -24.93 4.01 -18.84
C ILE A 14 -26.47 4.18 -18.80
N ILE A 15 -27.13 3.70 -17.73
CA ILE A 15 -28.23 4.32 -16.91
C ILE A 15 -28.95 3.19 -16.16
N GLY A 16 -29.13 3.34 -14.84
CA GLY A 16 -30.11 2.53 -14.08
C GLY A 16 -29.79 2.26 -12.61
N LEU A 17 -29.65 3.32 -11.80
CA LEU A 17 -29.89 3.22 -10.36
C LEU A 17 -31.41 3.11 -10.12
N LEU A 18 -31.79 2.28 -9.14
CA LEU A 18 -33.07 2.21 -8.40
C LEU A 18 -34.11 1.13 -8.80
N PHE A 19 -34.35 0.28 -7.79
CA PHE A 19 -35.47 -0.63 -7.50
C PHE A 19 -35.66 -1.93 -8.31
N GLY A 20 -35.59 -3.04 -7.56
CA GLY A 20 -36.77 -3.91 -7.44
C GLY A 20 -36.61 -5.37 -7.85
N ILE A 21 -36.38 -6.23 -6.84
CA ILE A 21 -37.01 -7.56 -6.69
C ILE A 21 -36.73 -8.59 -7.81
N SER A 22 -35.89 -9.59 -7.51
CA SER A 22 -35.89 -10.86 -8.24
C SER A 22 -36.63 -11.93 -7.43
N LEU A 23 -37.79 -12.32 -7.96
CA LEU A 23 -38.59 -13.47 -7.54
C LEU A 23 -37.84 -14.77 -7.84
N ALA A 24 -37.76 -15.65 -6.85
CA ALA A 24 -37.30 -17.02 -7.01
C ALA A 24 -38.42 -17.87 -7.62
N VAL A 25 -38.20 -18.38 -8.83
CA VAL A 25 -39.07 -19.40 -9.43
C VAL A 25 -38.58 -20.77 -8.96
N GLY A 26 -39.29 -21.34 -7.99
CA GLY A 26 -39.12 -22.72 -7.55
C GLY A 26 -39.97 -23.66 -8.40
N SER A 27 -39.34 -24.61 -9.08
CA SER A 27 -40.03 -25.68 -9.80
C SER A 27 -40.57 -26.72 -8.83
N PHE A 28 -41.90 -26.83 -8.78
CA PHE A 28 -42.64 -27.90 -8.13
C PHE A 28 -42.56 -29.19 -8.97
N TYR A 29 -42.14 -30.30 -8.35
CA TYR A 29 -42.48 -31.64 -8.83
C TYR A 29 -43.43 -32.29 -7.84
N LEU A 30 -44.63 -32.60 -8.33
CA LEU A 30 -45.67 -33.39 -7.67
C LEU A 30 -45.37 -34.89 -7.88
N ALA A 31 -45.51 -35.68 -6.83
CA ALA A 31 -45.67 -37.14 -6.91
C ALA A 31 -46.85 -37.57 -6.03
N PRO A 32 -47.56 -38.68 -6.35
CA PRO A 32 -48.94 -38.91 -5.93
C PRO A 32 -49.07 -39.52 -4.53
N LYS A 33 -50.24 -39.31 -3.93
CA LYS A 33 -50.71 -39.93 -2.68
C LYS A 33 -51.13 -41.38 -2.92
N GLU A 34 -50.70 -42.29 -2.05
CA GLU A 34 -51.37 -43.57 -1.79
C GLU A 34 -51.64 -43.74 -0.29
N GLN A 35 -52.74 -44.45 0.00
CA GLN A 35 -53.40 -44.55 1.29
C GLN A 35 -52.73 -45.52 2.29
N ILE A 36 -52.81 -45.09 3.54
CA ILE A 36 -52.74 -45.72 4.86
C ILE A 36 -52.90 -47.26 4.91
N SER A 37 -51.99 -47.93 5.62
CA SER A 37 -52.37 -48.96 6.61
C SER A 37 -51.51 -48.85 7.88
N GLN A 38 -52.17 -48.95 9.03
CA GLN A 38 -51.56 -48.89 10.36
C GLN A 38 -50.94 -50.25 10.72
N GLY A 39 -49.69 -50.21 11.18
CA GLY A 39 -49.03 -51.32 11.87
C GLY A 39 -48.02 -50.77 12.84
N GLN A 40 -48.36 -50.74 14.13
CA GLN A 40 -47.42 -50.40 15.21
C GLN A 40 -46.45 -51.56 15.43
N GLU A 41 -45.20 -51.40 15.02
CA GLU A 41 -44.08 -52.16 15.57
C GLU A 41 -43.02 -51.17 16.08
N GLN A 42 -42.80 -51.17 17.39
CA GLN A 42 -41.73 -50.43 18.05
C GLN A 42 -40.38 -51.03 17.64
N LYS A 43 -39.80 -50.56 16.52
CA LYS A 43 -38.38 -50.74 16.23
C LYS A 43 -37.58 -49.72 17.05
N LYS A 44 -36.77 -50.24 17.99
CA LYS A 44 -35.63 -49.52 18.58
C LYS A 44 -34.80 -48.91 17.45
N VAL A 45 -34.84 -47.58 17.32
CA VAL A 45 -33.88 -46.84 16.51
C VAL A 45 -32.55 -46.89 17.26
N GLU A 46 -31.73 -47.89 16.95
CA GLU A 46 -30.29 -47.77 17.15
C GLU A 46 -29.83 -46.52 16.41
N LYS A 47 -29.35 -45.52 17.15
CA LYS A 47 -28.65 -44.38 16.55
C LYS A 47 -27.47 -44.96 15.80
N GLU A 48 -27.51 -44.89 14.47
CA GLU A 48 -26.33 -45.10 13.64
C GLU A 48 -25.16 -44.32 14.25
N PRO A 49 -23.98 -44.91 14.40
CA PRO A 49 -22.83 -44.18 14.88
C PRO A 49 -22.54 -43.06 13.90
N VAL A 50 -22.79 -41.81 14.33
CA VAL A 50 -22.43 -40.60 13.58
C VAL A 50 -20.97 -40.77 13.17
N LYS A 51 -20.71 -41.05 11.88
CA LYS A 51 -19.36 -41.12 11.32
C LYS A 51 -18.68 -39.81 11.71
N LYS A 52 -17.75 -39.87 12.66
CA LYS A 52 -17.06 -38.68 13.16
C LYS A 52 -16.39 -38.03 11.96
N GLU A 53 -16.93 -36.89 11.52
CA GLU A 53 -16.27 -36.10 10.48
C GLU A 53 -14.81 -35.86 10.90
N PRO A 54 -13.83 -36.06 10.00
CA PRO A 54 -12.44 -35.86 10.34
C PRO A 54 -12.22 -34.45 10.90
N VAL A 55 -11.56 -34.33 12.05
CA VAL A 55 -11.27 -33.03 12.70
C VAL A 55 -10.62 -32.04 11.73
N LYS A 56 -9.78 -32.56 10.81
CA LYS A 56 -9.13 -31.78 9.74
C LYS A 56 -10.15 -31.08 8.83
N LYS A 57 -11.24 -31.75 8.45
CA LYS A 57 -12.33 -31.17 7.63
C LYS A 57 -13.04 -30.06 8.41
N LEU A 58 -13.37 -30.31 9.69
CA LEU A 58 -14.02 -29.31 10.54
C LEU A 58 -13.16 -28.06 10.76
N LEU A 59 -11.84 -28.23 10.96
CA LEU A 59 -10.89 -27.12 11.06
C LEU A 59 -10.82 -26.31 9.76
N THR A 60 -10.90 -26.98 8.61
CA THR A 60 -10.90 -26.33 7.29
C THR A 60 -12.16 -25.48 7.11
N VAL A 61 -13.34 -26.03 7.40
CA VAL A 61 -14.62 -25.28 7.35
C VAL A 61 -14.61 -24.10 8.32
N ALA A 62 -14.12 -24.29 9.54
CA ALA A 62 -14.03 -23.20 10.53
C ALA A 62 -13.10 -22.07 10.07
N ARG A 63 -11.98 -22.41 9.41
CA ARG A 63 -11.04 -21.46 8.82
C ARG A 63 -11.65 -20.74 7.61
N GLN A 64 -12.29 -21.44 6.69
CA GLN A 64 -12.95 -20.82 5.53
C GLN A 64 -14.03 -19.83 5.98
N ALA A 65 -14.88 -20.20 6.95
CA ALA A 65 -15.89 -19.29 7.51
C ALA A 65 -15.26 -18.02 8.11
N TYR A 66 -14.08 -18.12 8.75
CA TYR A 66 -13.35 -16.96 9.26
C TYR A 66 -12.89 -16.02 8.12
N TYR A 67 -12.34 -16.57 7.04
CA TYR A 67 -11.88 -15.79 5.88
C TYR A 67 -13.04 -15.13 5.11
N GLN A 68 -14.22 -15.75 5.11
CA GLN A 68 -15.45 -15.20 4.52
C GLN A 68 -16.19 -14.21 5.46
N GLY A 69 -15.61 -13.86 6.61
CA GLY A 69 -16.24 -12.97 7.59
C GLY A 69 -17.47 -13.55 8.31
N ASP A 70 -17.81 -14.83 8.08
CA ASP A 70 -18.84 -15.56 8.83
C ASP A 70 -18.28 -16.03 10.18
N TYR A 71 -18.08 -15.05 11.05
CA TYR A 71 -17.60 -15.29 12.41
C TYR A 71 -18.56 -16.17 13.21
N GLN A 72 -19.87 -16.11 12.96
CA GLN A 72 -20.84 -16.90 13.69
C GLN A 72 -20.63 -18.40 13.42
N SER A 73 -20.52 -18.80 12.15
CA SER A 73 -20.23 -20.18 11.78
C SER A 73 -18.84 -20.59 12.22
N SER A 74 -17.83 -19.73 12.03
CA SER A 74 -16.45 -20.03 12.47
C SER A 74 -16.39 -20.30 13.98
N ILE A 75 -16.99 -19.42 14.80
CA ILE A 75 -17.08 -19.57 16.26
C ILE A 75 -17.81 -20.86 16.63
N LYS A 76 -18.95 -21.15 15.98
CA LYS A 76 -19.73 -22.38 16.23
C LYS A 76 -18.87 -23.62 16.00
N GLN A 77 -18.14 -23.68 14.88
CA GLN A 77 -17.29 -24.82 14.56
C GLN A 77 -16.09 -24.93 15.51
N TYR A 78 -15.35 -23.85 15.79
CA TYR A 78 -14.25 -23.92 16.74
C TYR A 78 -14.70 -24.29 18.17
N LYS A 79 -15.86 -23.81 18.62
CA LYS A 79 -16.47 -24.25 19.89
C LYS A 79 -16.76 -25.75 19.89
N ARG A 80 -17.36 -26.27 18.82
CA ARG A 80 -17.63 -27.70 18.65
C ARG A 80 -16.34 -28.50 18.72
N ILE A 81 -15.33 -28.11 17.94
CA ILE A 81 -14.05 -28.81 17.86
C ILE A 81 -13.32 -28.80 19.23
N ALA A 82 -13.31 -27.66 19.92
CA ALA A 82 -12.72 -27.53 21.24
C ALA A 82 -13.45 -28.33 22.33
N LYS A 83 -14.75 -28.60 22.16
CA LYS A 83 -15.56 -29.40 23.10
C LYS A 83 -15.44 -30.90 22.80
N GLU A 84 -15.74 -31.33 21.58
CA GLU A 84 -15.84 -32.73 21.19
C GLU A 84 -14.47 -33.42 21.10
N PHE A 85 -13.46 -32.70 20.62
CA PHE A 85 -12.12 -33.27 20.39
C PHE A 85 -11.06 -32.73 21.35
N LYS A 86 -11.47 -31.94 22.36
CA LYS A 86 -10.57 -31.31 23.35
C LYS A 86 -9.40 -30.54 22.71
N SER A 87 -9.59 -30.01 21.50
CA SER A 87 -8.51 -29.37 20.73
C SER A 87 -8.11 -28.01 21.33
N GLN A 88 -6.87 -27.92 21.80
CA GLN A 88 -6.27 -26.66 22.26
C GLN A 88 -6.15 -25.64 21.13
N GLN A 89 -5.79 -26.09 19.92
CA GLN A 89 -5.68 -25.23 18.74
C GLN A 89 -7.03 -24.56 18.41
N ALA A 90 -8.13 -25.31 18.44
CA ALA A 90 -9.46 -24.75 18.20
C ALA A 90 -9.85 -23.72 19.26
N LEU A 91 -9.51 -23.97 20.53
CA LEU A 91 -9.77 -23.03 21.61
C LEU A 91 -8.92 -21.76 21.51
N LEU A 92 -7.68 -21.86 21.01
CA LEU A 92 -6.80 -20.71 20.75
C LEU A 92 -7.30 -19.86 19.57
N ASN A 93 -7.75 -20.51 18.49
CA ASN A 93 -8.38 -19.81 17.36
C ASN A 93 -9.67 -19.10 17.80
N LEU A 94 -10.49 -19.75 18.63
CA LEU A 94 -11.71 -19.16 19.19
C LEU A 94 -11.39 -17.92 20.04
N ALA A 95 -10.38 -18.01 20.93
CA ALA A 95 -9.95 -16.87 21.73
C ALA A 95 -9.46 -15.71 20.85
N THR A 96 -8.70 -16.01 19.81
CA THR A 96 -8.17 -15.03 18.85
C THR A 96 -9.28 -14.31 18.07
N ILE A 97 -10.30 -15.04 17.60
CA ILE A 97 -11.48 -14.45 16.94
C ILE A 97 -12.21 -13.51 17.90
N TYR A 98 -12.37 -13.90 19.17
CA TYR A 98 -13.01 -13.03 20.15
C TYR A 98 -12.24 -11.74 20.41
N GLU A 99 -10.91 -11.76 20.40
CA GLU A 99 -10.11 -10.54 20.51
C GLU A 99 -10.28 -9.62 19.30
N GLU A 100 -10.26 -10.15 18.07
CA GLU A 100 -10.45 -9.35 16.85
C GLU A 100 -11.79 -8.61 16.87
N LEU A 101 -12.83 -9.27 17.38
CA LEU A 101 -14.18 -8.72 17.52
C LEU A 101 -14.36 -7.84 18.78
N GLY A 102 -13.31 -7.60 19.57
CA GLY A 102 -13.39 -6.84 20.83
C GLY A 102 -14.16 -7.53 21.95
N LYS A 103 -14.51 -8.82 21.81
CA LYS A 103 -15.27 -9.63 22.79
C LYS A 103 -14.34 -10.18 23.89
N TYR A 104 -13.64 -9.29 24.58
CA TYR A 104 -12.57 -9.65 25.52
C TYR A 104 -13.01 -10.50 26.71
N GLN A 105 -14.28 -10.39 27.15
CA GLN A 105 -14.82 -11.30 28.18
C GLN A 105 -14.82 -12.76 27.72
N LEU A 106 -15.21 -13.02 26.46
CA LEU A 106 -15.23 -14.35 25.88
C LEU A 106 -13.82 -14.85 25.54
N ALA A 107 -12.94 -13.95 25.09
CA ALA A 107 -11.52 -14.25 24.90
C ALA A 107 -10.87 -14.70 26.22
N ALA A 108 -11.05 -13.94 27.30
CA ALA A 108 -10.51 -14.26 28.62
C ALA A 108 -10.99 -15.64 29.12
N LYS A 109 -12.30 -15.94 29.00
CA LYS A 109 -12.84 -17.28 29.34
C LYS A 109 -12.16 -18.40 28.54
N SER A 110 -11.92 -18.17 27.25
CA SER A 110 -11.28 -19.15 26.37
C SER A 110 -9.81 -19.38 26.76
N TYR A 111 -9.06 -18.31 27.05
CA TYR A 111 -7.68 -18.42 27.53
C TYR A 111 -7.57 -19.02 28.93
N GLN A 112 -8.48 -18.73 29.85
CA GLN A 112 -8.50 -19.37 31.16
C GLN A 112 -8.66 -20.89 31.03
N ARG A 113 -9.52 -21.34 30.10
CA ARG A 113 -9.67 -22.77 29.81
C ARG A 113 -8.42 -23.36 29.16
N LEU A 114 -7.76 -22.64 28.24
CA LEU A 114 -6.46 -23.05 27.70
C LEU A 114 -5.40 -23.17 28.78
N LEU A 115 -5.34 -22.21 29.71
CA LEU A 115 -4.30 -22.16 30.73
C LEU A 115 -4.35 -23.36 31.69
N LYS A 116 -5.52 -23.98 31.86
CA LYS A 116 -5.70 -25.23 32.60
C LYS A 116 -5.10 -26.45 31.88
N LEU A 117 -4.94 -26.37 30.56
CA LEU A 117 -4.43 -27.44 29.71
C LEU A 117 -2.97 -27.21 29.29
N ASP A 118 -2.60 -25.94 29.15
CA ASP A 118 -1.34 -25.48 28.58
C ASP A 118 -0.93 -24.13 29.22
N SER A 119 0.19 -24.15 29.96
CA SER A 119 0.74 -22.96 30.63
C SER A 119 1.67 -22.11 29.76
N GLN A 120 1.68 -22.33 28.43
CA GLN A 120 2.54 -21.61 27.49
C GLN A 120 2.44 -20.08 27.62
N PRO A 121 3.57 -19.36 27.45
CA PRO A 121 3.63 -17.91 27.62
C PRO A 121 2.70 -17.16 26.66
N GLN A 122 2.41 -17.72 25.48
CA GLN A 122 1.50 -17.12 24.50
C GLN A 122 0.05 -17.04 24.99
N VAL A 123 -0.40 -18.04 25.75
CA VAL A 123 -1.75 -18.08 26.35
C VAL A 123 -1.85 -17.03 27.45
N ARG A 124 -0.79 -16.89 28.26
CA ARG A 124 -0.68 -15.86 29.30
C ARG A 124 -0.67 -14.46 28.73
N LEU A 125 0.04 -14.24 27.61
CA LEU A 125 0.03 -12.98 26.88
C LEU A 125 -1.40 -12.63 26.41
N GLY A 126 -2.09 -13.56 25.74
CA GLY A 126 -3.47 -13.35 25.28
C GLY A 126 -4.44 -13.04 26.43
N LEU A 127 -4.35 -13.79 27.54
CA LEU A 127 -5.16 -13.54 28.73
C LEU A 127 -4.85 -12.18 29.37
N GLY A 128 -3.57 -11.80 29.43
CA GLY A 128 -3.12 -10.51 29.94
C GLY A 128 -3.66 -9.33 29.12
N ILE A 129 -3.60 -9.44 27.79
CA ILE A 129 -4.18 -8.46 26.86
C ILE A 129 -5.70 -8.37 27.05
N ALA A 130 -6.39 -9.52 27.16
CA ALA A 130 -7.83 -9.52 27.39
C ALA A 130 -8.19 -8.84 28.72
N TYR A 131 -7.44 -9.09 29.80
CA TYR A 131 -7.67 -8.40 31.08
C TYR A 131 -7.35 -6.91 31.03
N TYR A 132 -6.32 -6.48 30.31
CA TYR A 132 -6.02 -5.07 30.11
C TYR A 132 -7.21 -4.34 29.47
N ASN A 133 -7.75 -4.88 28.38
CA ASN A 133 -8.92 -4.30 27.70
C ASN A 133 -10.23 -4.41 28.49
N LEU A 134 -10.28 -5.25 29.53
CA LEU A 134 -11.40 -5.31 30.48
C LEU A 134 -11.22 -4.36 31.67
N GLY A 135 -10.16 -3.53 31.70
CA GLY A 135 -9.81 -2.68 32.84
C GLY A 135 -9.31 -3.45 34.07
N GLN A 136 -9.10 -4.77 33.96
CA GLN A 136 -8.66 -5.62 35.08
C GLN A 136 -7.13 -5.58 35.22
N LEU A 137 -6.58 -4.38 35.45
CA LEU A 137 -5.15 -4.09 35.32
C LEU A 137 -4.25 -4.95 36.22
N GLN A 138 -4.69 -5.27 37.44
CA GLN A 138 -3.91 -6.14 38.33
C GLN A 138 -3.80 -7.57 37.79
N ARG A 139 -4.90 -8.13 37.28
CA ARG A 139 -4.91 -9.46 36.64
C ARG A 139 -4.12 -9.44 35.33
N ALA A 140 -4.21 -8.36 34.56
CA ALA A 140 -3.42 -8.16 33.35
C ALA A 140 -1.93 -8.24 33.68
N LYS A 141 -1.44 -7.40 34.60
CA LYS A 141 -0.04 -7.38 35.04
C LYS A 141 0.42 -8.76 35.54
N GLN A 142 -0.38 -9.45 36.36
CA GLN A 142 -0.03 -10.78 36.86
C GLN A 142 0.24 -11.78 35.73
N GLN A 143 -0.65 -11.84 34.72
CA GLN A 143 -0.47 -12.79 33.61
C GLN A 143 0.65 -12.36 32.67
N LEU A 144 0.81 -11.07 32.40
CA LEU A 144 1.87 -10.56 31.54
C LEU A 144 3.26 -10.75 32.18
N SER A 145 3.40 -10.54 33.49
CA SER A 145 4.66 -10.82 34.19
C SER A 145 5.04 -12.30 34.14
N LYS A 146 4.07 -13.21 34.26
CA LYS A 146 4.30 -14.65 34.07
C LYS A 146 4.65 -14.99 32.61
N ALA A 147 4.05 -14.30 31.64
CA ALA A 147 4.37 -14.46 30.23
C ALA A 147 5.81 -14.03 29.93
N VAL A 148 6.29 -12.93 30.51
CA VAL A 148 7.68 -12.49 30.39
C VAL A 148 8.64 -13.48 31.07
N ALA A 149 8.30 -13.99 32.26
CA ALA A 149 9.17 -14.90 33.00
C ALA A 149 9.41 -16.25 32.30
N THR A 150 8.46 -16.68 31.45
CA THR A 150 8.52 -17.98 30.76
C THR A 150 8.65 -17.86 29.24
N GLY A 151 8.62 -16.63 28.72
CA GLY A 151 8.69 -16.35 27.30
C GLY A 151 10.13 -16.22 26.80
N GLN A 152 10.42 -16.79 25.64
CA GLN A 152 11.72 -16.67 24.98
C GLN A 152 11.63 -16.02 23.59
N GLN A 153 10.43 -15.92 23.00
CA GLN A 153 10.24 -15.34 21.67
C GLN A 153 10.20 -13.81 21.73
N ASP A 154 10.98 -13.15 20.87
CA ASP A 154 11.13 -11.68 20.85
C ASP A 154 9.81 -10.93 20.74
N TYR A 155 8.93 -11.35 19.82
CA TYR A 155 7.62 -10.71 19.68
C TYR A 155 6.77 -10.87 20.94
N LEU A 156 6.88 -11.99 21.65
CA LEU A 156 6.10 -12.25 22.85
C LEU A 156 6.59 -11.35 23.99
N LEU A 157 7.90 -11.29 24.20
CA LEU A 157 8.52 -10.43 25.21
C LEU A 157 8.23 -8.95 24.94
N ARG A 158 8.34 -8.51 23.68
CA ARG A 158 7.97 -7.16 23.23
C ARG A 158 6.53 -6.82 23.61
N GLU A 159 5.57 -7.64 23.19
CA GLU A 159 4.15 -7.37 23.42
C GLU A 159 3.79 -7.45 24.91
N ALA A 160 4.35 -8.42 25.65
CA ALA A 160 4.07 -8.56 27.08
C ALA A 160 4.58 -7.34 27.86
N HIS A 161 5.79 -6.87 27.56
CA HIS A 161 6.33 -5.65 28.14
C HIS A 161 5.59 -4.38 27.70
N TYR A 162 5.15 -4.32 26.45
CA TYR A 162 4.32 -3.21 25.97
C TYR A 162 3.02 -3.09 26.77
N TYR A 163 2.26 -4.17 26.93
CA TYR A 163 1.02 -4.17 27.70
C TYR A 163 1.23 -4.00 29.21
N LEU A 164 2.35 -4.46 29.78
CA LEU A 164 2.74 -4.10 31.15
C LEU A 164 2.94 -2.59 31.27
N GLY A 165 3.67 -2.00 30.33
CA GLY A 165 3.89 -0.58 30.24
C GLY A 165 2.60 0.24 30.18
N LEU A 166 1.68 -0.17 29.30
CA LEU A 166 0.35 0.45 29.20
C LEU A 166 -0.48 0.28 30.48
N SER A 167 -0.42 -0.89 31.11
CA SER A 167 -1.15 -1.15 32.37
C SER A 167 -0.66 -0.24 33.51
N TYR A 168 0.66 -0.04 33.63
CA TYR A 168 1.22 0.91 34.61
C TYR A 168 0.93 2.36 34.23
N LYS A 169 0.94 2.71 32.94
CA LYS A 169 0.58 4.04 32.44
C LYS A 169 -0.84 4.43 32.85
N GLN A 170 -1.81 3.53 32.68
CA GLN A 170 -3.21 3.77 33.07
C GLN A 170 -3.38 3.92 34.60
N GLN A 171 -2.49 3.30 35.38
CA GLN A 171 -2.40 3.51 36.84
C GLN A 171 -1.55 4.73 37.23
N GLN A 172 -1.12 5.54 36.27
CA GLN A 172 -0.24 6.71 36.46
C GLN A 172 1.13 6.40 37.10
N ASP A 173 1.54 5.12 37.17
CA ASP A 173 2.88 4.72 37.58
C ASP A 173 3.83 4.85 36.38
N TYR A 174 4.19 6.10 36.08
CA TYR A 174 5.02 6.41 34.93
C TYR A 174 6.45 5.85 35.04
N LYS A 175 6.92 5.54 36.25
CA LYS A 175 8.27 4.96 36.48
C LYS A 175 8.32 3.51 36.00
N LEU A 176 7.37 2.68 36.44
CA LEU A 176 7.28 1.30 35.98
C LEU A 176 6.80 1.21 34.53
N ALA A 177 5.91 2.10 34.10
CA ALA A 177 5.48 2.19 32.70
C ALA A 177 6.68 2.39 31.77
N ALA A 178 7.53 3.39 32.05
CA ALA A 178 8.73 3.66 31.26
C ALA A 178 9.71 2.47 31.26
N THR A 179 9.87 1.81 32.41
CA THR A 179 10.75 0.63 32.55
C THR A 179 10.31 -0.50 31.63
N HIS A 180 9.02 -0.83 31.62
CA HIS A 180 8.49 -1.90 30.78
C HIS A 180 8.45 -1.52 29.30
N LEU A 181 8.10 -0.28 28.95
CA LEU A 181 8.15 0.18 27.56
C LEU A 181 9.59 0.16 27.02
N GLN A 182 10.59 0.55 27.82
CA GLN A 182 12.00 0.42 27.42
C GLN A 182 12.40 -1.04 27.17
N LYS A 183 11.94 -1.98 28.01
CA LYS A 183 12.18 -3.42 27.80
C LYS A 183 11.50 -3.94 26.53
N SER A 184 10.35 -3.38 26.15
CA SER A 184 9.67 -3.76 24.90
C SER A 184 10.49 -3.41 23.65
N LEU A 185 11.39 -2.43 23.74
CA LEU A 185 12.22 -1.95 22.63
C LEU A 185 13.53 -2.74 22.45
N LYS A 186 13.93 -3.57 23.42
CA LYS A 186 15.25 -4.22 23.41
C LYS A 186 15.47 -5.22 22.28
N GLN A 187 14.42 -5.96 21.91
CA GLN A 187 14.56 -7.07 20.95
C GLN A 187 14.37 -6.64 19.51
N ILE A 188 13.69 -5.52 19.28
CA ILE A 188 13.29 -5.08 17.96
C ILE A 188 12.80 -3.64 17.98
N ASN A 189 13.19 -2.86 16.97
CA ASN A 189 12.64 -1.52 16.76
C ASN A 189 11.11 -1.59 16.64
N PHE A 190 10.43 -1.00 17.63
CA PHE A 190 8.99 -1.11 17.82
C PHE A 190 8.39 0.29 17.88
N ALA A 191 7.89 0.77 16.74
CA ALA A 191 7.44 2.15 16.56
C ALA A 191 6.36 2.55 17.58
N LEU A 192 5.40 1.65 17.85
CA LEU A 192 4.37 1.88 18.86
C LEU A 192 4.93 1.94 20.29
N GLY A 193 6.01 1.21 20.59
CA GLY A 193 6.67 1.27 21.90
C GLY A 193 7.40 2.58 22.12
N TYR A 194 8.10 3.10 21.09
CA TYR A 194 8.70 4.44 21.14
C TYR A 194 7.63 5.51 21.34
N TYR A 195 6.54 5.44 20.59
CA TYR A 195 5.42 6.38 20.71
C TYR A 195 4.83 6.38 22.13
N GLN A 196 4.54 5.20 22.70
CA GLN A 196 3.98 5.10 24.05
C GLN A 196 4.99 5.51 25.13
N LEU A 197 6.28 5.21 24.95
CA LEU A 197 7.32 5.66 25.88
C LEU A 197 7.45 7.19 25.85
N GLY A 198 7.33 7.79 24.67
CA GLY A 198 7.29 9.25 24.49
C GLY A 198 6.14 9.88 25.28
N GLN A 199 4.93 9.31 25.19
CA GLN A 199 3.77 9.76 25.97
C GLN A 199 4.03 9.67 27.48
N VAL A 200 4.66 8.58 27.95
CA VAL A 200 5.04 8.44 29.36
C VAL A 200 6.07 9.48 29.79
N ARG A 201 7.07 9.78 28.95
CA ARG A 201 8.06 10.83 29.24
C ARG A 201 7.43 12.22 29.25
N PHE A 202 6.50 12.48 28.35
CA PHE A 202 5.74 13.72 28.32
C PHE A 202 4.95 13.91 29.63
N ALA A 203 4.24 12.87 30.09
CA ALA A 203 3.50 12.89 31.35
C ALA A 203 4.42 13.09 32.58
N GLN A 204 5.70 12.71 32.49
CA GLN A 204 6.72 12.98 33.52
C GLN A 204 7.32 14.39 33.44
N GLY A 205 6.85 15.25 32.53
CA GLY A 205 7.45 16.58 32.28
C GLY A 205 8.79 16.54 31.53
N LYS A 206 9.20 15.37 31.03
CA LYS A 206 10.49 15.18 30.33
C LYS A 206 10.34 15.42 28.83
N TYR A 207 10.00 16.65 28.46
CA TYR A 207 9.61 17.01 27.10
C TYR A 207 10.71 16.77 26.04
N GLN A 208 11.98 17.01 26.37
CA GLN A 208 13.09 16.68 25.45
C GLN A 208 13.10 15.18 25.12
N GLN A 209 13.09 14.33 26.14
CA GLN A 209 13.12 12.88 25.96
C GLN A 209 11.88 12.39 25.20
N ALA A 210 10.71 13.00 25.44
CA ALA A 210 9.50 12.68 24.70
C ALA A 210 9.68 12.96 23.19
N ARG A 211 10.24 14.12 22.82
CA ARG A 211 10.51 14.47 21.42
C ARG A 211 11.47 13.51 20.75
N ASP A 212 12.57 13.17 21.42
CA ASP A 212 13.56 12.25 20.88
C ASP A 212 12.91 10.89 20.57
N LEU A 213 12.07 10.40 21.49
CA LEU A 213 11.31 9.16 21.31
C LEU A 213 10.26 9.24 20.20
N TYR A 214 9.59 10.37 20.03
CA TYR A 214 8.64 10.56 18.93
C TYR A 214 9.33 10.62 17.56
N HIS A 215 10.52 11.24 17.48
CA HIS A 215 11.36 11.19 16.29
C HIS A 215 11.82 9.76 16.00
N GLN A 216 12.26 9.01 17.01
CA GLN A 216 12.61 7.59 16.86
C GLN A 216 11.41 6.74 16.41
N ALA A 217 10.19 7.05 16.85
CA ALA A 217 8.98 6.39 16.37
C ALA A 217 8.76 6.62 14.87
N LEU A 218 8.90 7.86 14.39
CA LEU A 218 8.78 8.21 12.97
C LEU A 218 9.97 7.73 12.13
N GLU A 219 11.17 7.63 12.69
CA GLU A 219 12.32 7.04 12.02
C GLU A 219 12.10 5.54 11.78
N THR A 220 11.56 4.85 12.79
CA THR A 220 11.20 3.42 12.74
C THR A 220 10.07 3.18 11.73
N ASP A 221 9.00 3.97 11.80
CA ASP A 221 7.92 3.94 10.81
C ASP A 221 7.32 5.34 10.59
N GLY A 222 7.79 6.02 9.54
CA GLY A 222 7.41 7.40 9.23
C GLY A 222 5.98 7.59 8.74
N SER A 223 5.19 6.52 8.72
CA SER A 223 3.80 6.57 8.29
C SER A 223 2.81 6.52 9.47
N LEU A 224 3.31 6.48 10.71
CA LEU A 224 2.51 6.62 11.93
C LEU A 224 1.64 7.88 11.92
N LYS A 225 0.51 7.79 12.62
CA LYS A 225 -0.50 8.83 12.76
C LYS A 225 -0.59 9.28 14.22
N GLY A 226 -0.94 10.54 14.46
CA GLY A 226 -1.02 11.18 15.77
C GLY A 226 0.32 11.62 16.38
N VAL A 227 1.47 11.22 15.82
CA VAL A 227 2.79 11.58 16.40
C VAL A 227 3.10 13.07 16.21
N ALA A 228 2.67 13.69 15.10
CA ALA A 228 2.89 15.11 14.84
C ALA A 228 2.25 15.99 15.93
N ARG A 229 1.05 15.64 16.38
CA ARG A 229 0.35 16.31 17.49
C ARG A 229 1.16 16.26 18.78
N GLU A 230 1.66 15.07 19.14
CA GLU A 230 2.46 14.89 20.36
C GLU A 230 3.83 15.60 20.30
N LEU A 231 4.46 15.63 19.12
CA LEU A 231 5.66 16.45 18.88
C LEU A 231 5.35 17.94 19.08
N ALA A 232 4.28 18.43 18.48
CA ALA A 232 3.87 19.83 18.57
C ALA A 232 3.66 20.28 20.03
N LEU A 233 2.90 19.48 20.80
CA LEU A 233 2.70 19.71 22.23
C LEU A 233 4.02 19.70 23.02
N SER A 234 4.93 18.79 22.68
CA SER A 234 6.24 18.70 23.35
C SER A 234 7.14 19.88 23.05
N TYR A 235 7.17 20.37 21.80
CA TYR A 235 7.89 21.59 21.43
C TYR A 235 7.29 22.83 22.10
N LEU A 236 5.95 22.90 22.16
CA LEU A 236 5.24 23.99 22.82
C LEU A 236 5.60 24.08 24.31
N LYS A 237 5.55 22.94 25.03
CA LYS A 237 5.93 22.86 26.45
C LYS A 237 7.41 23.16 26.69
N ALA A 238 8.27 22.96 25.69
CA ALA A 238 9.69 23.32 25.74
C ALA A 238 9.98 24.77 25.31
N GLY A 239 8.95 25.58 25.02
CA GLY A 239 9.10 26.98 24.59
C GLY A 239 9.63 27.16 23.16
N GLN A 240 9.70 26.10 22.36
CA GLN A 240 10.23 26.13 20.99
C GLN A 240 9.11 26.37 19.98
N ILE A 241 8.64 27.61 19.92
CA ILE A 241 7.40 28.01 19.23
C ILE A 241 7.39 27.68 17.74
N GLY A 242 8.43 28.03 16.98
CA GLY A 242 8.47 27.76 15.53
C GLY A 242 8.36 26.27 15.18
N ALA A 243 9.02 25.42 15.96
CA ALA A 243 8.91 23.97 15.80
C ALA A 243 7.52 23.45 16.20
N ALA A 244 6.92 24.00 17.27
CA ALA A 244 5.57 23.64 17.67
C ALA A 244 4.56 23.95 16.56
N ILE A 245 4.60 25.14 15.97
CA ILE A 245 3.73 25.55 14.86
C ILE A 245 3.92 24.63 13.65
N LYS A 246 5.18 24.32 13.27
CA LYS A 246 5.47 23.38 12.18
C LYS A 246 4.76 22.04 12.39
N TYR A 247 4.86 21.45 13.58
CA TYR A 247 4.27 20.15 13.85
C TYR A 247 2.75 20.21 14.06
N PHE A 248 2.20 21.32 14.57
CA PHE A 248 0.74 21.52 14.59
C PHE A 248 0.16 21.64 13.19
N LYS A 249 0.82 22.35 12.26
CA LYS A 249 0.43 22.38 10.84
C LYS A 249 0.46 20.98 10.21
N ALA A 250 1.50 20.19 10.53
CA ALA A 250 1.57 18.80 10.09
C ALA A 250 0.44 17.92 10.68
N ALA A 251 0.12 18.09 11.97
CA ALA A 251 -1.00 17.40 12.62
C ALA A 251 -2.35 17.80 12.02
N HIS A 252 -2.55 19.09 11.71
CA HIS A 252 -3.75 19.61 11.05
C HIS A 252 -3.90 19.03 9.63
N SER A 253 -2.80 18.93 8.87
CA SER A 253 -2.83 18.26 7.56
C SER A 253 -3.19 16.77 7.65
N GLU A 254 -2.86 16.13 8.77
CA GLU A 254 -3.22 14.74 9.04
C GLU A 254 -4.70 14.57 9.41
N ASN A 255 -5.21 15.47 10.26
CA ASN A 255 -6.58 15.50 10.77
C ASN A 255 -7.04 16.95 10.97
N SER A 256 -7.67 17.54 9.95
CA SER A 256 -8.05 18.95 9.96
C SER A 256 -9.17 19.29 10.95
N SER A 257 -9.87 18.28 11.47
CA SER A 257 -10.93 18.42 12.48
C SER A 257 -10.47 18.15 13.91
N ASP A 258 -9.17 17.95 14.16
CA ASP A 258 -8.64 17.85 15.53
C ASP A 258 -8.83 19.19 16.27
N GLN A 259 -9.78 19.22 17.20
CA GLN A 259 -10.15 20.42 17.94
C GLN A 259 -8.98 20.99 18.76
N LEU A 260 -8.16 20.13 19.37
CA LEU A 260 -7.02 20.59 20.16
C LEU A 260 -6.00 21.28 19.25
N VAL A 261 -5.67 20.66 18.12
CA VAL A 261 -4.72 21.22 17.16
C VAL A 261 -5.21 22.57 16.63
N ASN A 262 -6.49 22.66 16.27
CA ASN A 262 -7.07 23.90 15.75
C ASN A 262 -7.09 25.02 16.78
N GLN A 263 -7.46 24.72 18.03
CA GLN A 263 -7.45 25.69 19.12
C GLN A 263 -6.03 26.18 19.44
N GLU A 264 -5.05 25.28 19.49
CA GLU A 264 -3.66 25.66 19.76
C GLU A 264 -3.04 26.44 18.60
N LEU A 265 -3.35 26.10 17.34
CA LEU A 265 -2.93 26.90 16.18
C LEU A 265 -3.51 28.31 16.22
N ALA A 266 -4.80 28.46 16.53
CA ALA A 266 -5.44 29.78 16.63
C ALA A 266 -4.77 30.66 17.70
N LYS A 267 -4.55 30.11 18.90
CA LYS A 267 -3.83 30.81 19.99
C LYS A 267 -2.40 31.19 19.59
N LEU A 268 -1.69 30.29 18.91
CA LEU A 268 -0.33 30.54 18.45
C LEU A 268 -0.28 31.60 17.34
N GLN A 269 -1.27 31.64 16.46
CA GLN A 269 -1.38 32.64 15.40
C GLN A 269 -1.64 34.04 15.97
N GLU A 270 -2.54 34.15 16.95
CA GLU A 270 -2.81 35.41 17.64
C GLU A 270 -1.56 35.93 18.37
N LYS A 271 -0.85 35.06 19.08
CA LYS A 271 0.29 35.44 19.92
C LYS A 271 1.61 35.61 19.15
N TYR A 272 1.78 34.88 18.06
CA TYR A 272 3.03 34.80 17.29
C TYR A 272 2.80 34.89 15.77
N PRO A 273 2.16 35.96 15.27
CA PRO A 273 1.78 36.09 13.85
C PRO A 273 2.98 36.00 12.88
N GLN A 274 4.17 36.42 13.30
CA GLN A 274 5.40 36.37 12.48
C GLN A 274 5.79 34.94 12.04
N TYR A 275 5.38 33.90 12.78
CA TYR A 275 5.63 32.51 12.40
C TYR A 275 4.58 31.94 11.42
N PHE A 276 3.52 32.71 11.16
CA PHE A 276 2.48 32.39 10.18
C PHE A 276 2.66 33.20 8.89
N GLU A 277 3.28 34.37 8.99
CA GLU A 277 3.64 35.25 7.86
C GLU A 277 4.76 34.67 6.98
N SER A 278 5.67 33.87 7.53
CA SER A 278 6.60 33.04 6.76
C SER A 278 5.92 31.75 6.28
N THR A 279 4.94 31.89 5.41
CA THR A 279 4.61 30.79 4.52
C THR A 279 5.72 30.73 3.46
N PRO A 280 6.45 29.61 3.26
CA PRO A 280 6.82 29.30 1.89
C PRO A 280 5.52 29.39 1.10
N ALA A 281 5.52 30.10 -0.03
CA ALA A 281 4.33 30.36 -0.82
C ALA A 281 3.39 29.14 -0.75
N PRO A 282 2.11 29.32 -0.38
CA PRO A 282 1.19 28.19 -0.26
C PRO A 282 1.42 27.31 -1.48
N VAL A 283 1.61 25.99 -1.30
CA VAL A 283 1.50 25.06 -2.44
C VAL A 283 0.16 25.42 -3.05
N PRO A 284 0.12 26.04 -4.23
CA PRO A 284 -1.08 26.77 -4.56
C PRO A 284 -2.20 25.76 -4.66
N THR A 285 -3.37 26.15 -4.16
CA THR A 285 -4.60 25.37 -4.31
C THR A 285 -4.62 24.85 -5.75
N PRO A 286 -4.84 23.54 -6.01
CA PRO A 286 -4.91 23.04 -7.38
C PRO A 286 -5.84 23.93 -8.21
N GLY A 287 -5.28 24.72 -9.13
CA GLY A 287 -6.01 25.75 -9.89
C GLY A 287 -5.67 27.23 -9.60
N GLN A 288 -4.76 27.55 -8.66
CA GLN A 288 -4.33 28.92 -8.32
C GLN A 288 -2.82 29.17 -8.50
N GLU A 289 -2.09 28.27 -9.18
CA GLU A 289 -0.68 28.51 -9.53
C GLU A 289 -0.63 29.57 -10.65
N GLU A 290 0.08 30.68 -10.44
CA GLU A 290 0.38 31.58 -11.54
C GLU A 290 1.12 30.80 -12.65
N PRO A 291 0.75 31.00 -13.92
CA PRO A 291 1.41 30.32 -15.02
C PRO A 291 2.87 30.76 -15.08
N ILE A 292 3.82 29.81 -15.05
CA ILE A 292 5.23 30.16 -15.23
C ILE A 292 5.47 30.90 -16.55
N THR A 293 6.27 31.95 -16.50
CA THR A 293 6.60 32.76 -17.66
C THR A 293 7.93 32.32 -18.26
N ARG A 294 8.30 32.88 -19.42
CA ARG A 294 9.59 32.57 -20.06
C ARG A 294 10.75 33.10 -19.22
N GLU A 295 10.50 34.19 -18.50
CA GLU A 295 11.43 34.94 -17.65
C GLU A 295 11.75 34.20 -16.34
N ASP A 296 10.83 33.35 -15.87
CA ASP A 296 11.03 32.52 -14.68
C ASP A 296 11.96 31.32 -14.92
N LEU A 297 12.22 30.98 -16.19
CA LEU A 297 13.03 29.83 -16.56
C LEU A 297 14.52 30.19 -16.54
N PRO A 298 15.40 29.25 -16.12
CA PRO A 298 16.83 29.48 -16.12
C PRO A 298 17.31 29.80 -17.54
N THR A 299 18.20 30.78 -17.70
CA THR A 299 18.72 31.22 -19.00
C THR A 299 19.52 30.10 -19.68
N GLU A 300 20.37 29.43 -18.92
CA GLU A 300 21.20 28.30 -19.36
C GLU A 300 20.68 26.95 -18.85
N VAL A 301 20.93 25.89 -19.62
CA VAL A 301 20.65 24.51 -19.26
C VAL A 301 21.83 23.63 -19.62
N ASP A 302 22.26 22.82 -18.66
CA ASP A 302 23.21 21.73 -18.92
C ASP A 302 22.47 20.50 -19.48
N PHE A 303 22.64 20.24 -20.79
CA PHE A 303 22.10 19.05 -21.43
C PHE A 303 23.01 17.85 -21.19
N LYS A 304 22.45 16.77 -20.64
CA LYS A 304 23.21 15.54 -20.39
C LYS A 304 23.78 14.97 -21.69
N THR A 305 25.06 14.63 -21.67
CA THR A 305 25.69 13.85 -22.75
C THR A 305 25.17 12.41 -22.69
N ILE A 306 24.59 11.94 -23.79
CA ILE A 306 24.01 10.60 -23.90
C ILE A 306 24.60 9.83 -25.08
N LYS A 307 24.69 8.51 -24.94
CA LYS A 307 25.06 7.60 -26.03
C LYS A 307 23.84 6.81 -26.50
N PRO A 308 23.72 6.50 -27.79
CA PRO A 308 22.68 5.62 -28.29
C PRO A 308 22.68 4.27 -27.57
N LEU A 309 21.49 3.79 -27.24
CA LEU A 309 21.27 2.40 -26.83
C LEU A 309 20.73 1.61 -28.04
N PRO A 310 20.82 0.27 -28.03
CA PRO A 310 20.18 -0.53 -29.07
C PRO A 310 18.72 -0.12 -29.24
N GLN A 311 18.34 0.33 -30.44
CA GLN A 311 16.96 0.73 -30.77
C GLN A 311 16.11 -0.49 -31.14
N ALA A 312 16.26 -1.56 -30.36
CA ALA A 312 15.56 -2.81 -30.59
C ALA A 312 14.21 -2.81 -29.86
N GLY A 313 13.22 -3.50 -30.44
CA GLY A 313 11.82 -3.42 -30.01
C GLY A 313 11.08 -2.17 -30.52
N PRO A 314 9.80 -2.01 -30.14
CA PRO A 314 8.96 -0.93 -30.65
C PRO A 314 9.37 0.45 -30.11
N GLN A 315 9.05 1.49 -30.88
CA GLN A 315 8.95 2.84 -30.34
C GLN A 315 7.65 2.97 -29.56
N ILE A 316 7.71 3.55 -28.37
CA ILE A 316 6.57 3.74 -27.49
C ILE A 316 6.23 5.23 -27.33
N ARG A 317 4.97 5.53 -27.02
CA ARG A 317 4.48 6.89 -26.75
C ARG A 317 4.14 7.03 -25.28
N VAL A 318 4.91 7.84 -24.55
CA VAL A 318 4.72 8.05 -23.11
C VAL A 318 4.17 9.44 -22.83
N GLY A 319 2.97 9.53 -22.26
CA GLY A 319 2.36 10.79 -21.82
C GLY A 319 3.11 11.39 -20.63
N ILE A 320 3.75 12.54 -20.84
CA ILE A 320 4.52 13.28 -19.83
C ILE A 320 3.63 14.25 -19.06
N MET A 321 2.82 15.02 -19.78
CA MET A 321 1.84 15.94 -19.21
C MET A 321 0.58 15.93 -20.08
N THR A 322 -0.59 15.91 -19.47
CA THR A 322 -1.88 15.88 -20.19
C THR A 322 -2.64 17.19 -19.99
N ASN A 323 -3.27 17.68 -21.05
CA ASN A 323 -4.18 18.84 -21.03
C ASN A 323 -3.63 20.07 -20.27
N GLN A 324 -2.39 20.47 -20.56
CA GLN A 324 -1.75 21.61 -19.89
C GLN A 324 -2.03 22.90 -20.67
N PRO A 325 -2.44 24.01 -20.02
CA PRO A 325 -2.70 25.27 -20.72
C PRO A 325 -1.44 25.80 -21.42
N GLN A 326 -0.27 25.55 -20.82
CA GLN A 326 1.03 25.85 -21.40
C GLN A 326 2.10 24.87 -20.94
N VAL A 327 3.11 24.68 -21.77
CA VAL A 327 4.29 23.85 -21.51
C VAL A 327 5.50 24.53 -22.10
N PHE A 328 6.62 24.49 -21.39
CA PHE A 328 7.92 24.95 -21.90
C PHE A 328 8.86 23.77 -22.10
N PHE A 329 9.58 23.79 -23.21
CA PHE A 329 10.60 22.80 -23.51
C PHE A 329 11.82 23.44 -24.20
N ARG A 330 12.94 22.72 -24.18
CA ARG A 330 14.18 23.07 -24.88
C ARG A 330 14.82 21.82 -25.48
N VAL A 331 15.59 21.97 -26.54
CA VAL A 331 16.25 20.84 -27.24
C VAL A 331 17.77 21.00 -27.16
N GLY A 332 18.50 19.91 -26.90
CA GLY A 332 19.97 19.94 -26.77
C GLY A 332 20.76 20.16 -28.07
N SER A 333 20.07 20.34 -29.20
CA SER A 333 20.61 20.66 -30.53
C SER A 333 19.61 21.52 -31.28
N ASP A 334 19.99 22.00 -32.45
CA ASP A 334 19.03 22.48 -33.44
C ASP A 334 18.00 21.39 -33.75
N PHE A 335 16.79 21.79 -34.09
CA PHE A 335 15.67 20.88 -34.25
C PHE A 335 14.70 21.33 -35.33
N SER A 336 13.88 20.39 -35.78
CA SER A 336 12.78 20.63 -36.71
C SER A 336 11.44 20.32 -36.04
N VAL A 337 10.43 21.12 -36.38
CA VAL A 337 9.04 20.83 -36.04
C VAL A 337 8.37 20.23 -37.26
N LYS A 338 7.87 19.00 -37.12
CA LYS A 338 7.22 18.26 -38.20
C LYS A 338 5.74 18.08 -37.94
N GLN A 339 4.92 18.37 -38.94
CA GLN A 339 3.51 18.00 -38.98
C GLN A 339 3.34 16.91 -40.05
N GLY A 340 3.11 15.66 -39.62
CA GLY A 340 3.28 14.51 -40.51
C GLY A 340 4.73 14.38 -40.96
N THR A 341 4.97 14.39 -42.27
CA THR A 341 6.32 14.34 -42.87
C THR A 341 6.92 15.71 -43.17
N LYS A 342 6.09 16.77 -43.19
CA LYS A 342 6.50 18.13 -43.58
C LYS A 342 7.15 18.86 -42.40
N ILE A 343 8.30 19.49 -42.64
CA ILE A 343 8.92 20.44 -41.71
C ILE A 343 8.14 21.77 -41.83
N VAL A 344 7.62 22.25 -40.70
CA VAL A 344 6.80 23.48 -40.63
C VAL A 344 7.48 24.62 -39.88
N ALA A 345 8.49 24.31 -39.06
CA ALA A 345 9.39 25.27 -38.44
C ALA A 345 10.71 24.60 -38.05
N THR A 346 11.70 25.40 -37.70
CA THR A 346 12.99 24.99 -37.12
C THR A 346 13.23 25.79 -35.85
N GLY A 347 14.05 25.27 -34.95
CA GLY A 347 14.51 26.03 -33.79
C GLY A 347 15.95 25.67 -33.42
N GLU A 348 16.52 26.51 -32.58
CA GLU A 348 17.94 26.48 -32.23
C GLU A 348 18.19 25.70 -30.94
N LYS A 349 19.40 25.18 -30.79
CA LYS A 349 19.85 24.53 -29.54
C LYS A 349 19.56 25.40 -28.31
N GLY A 350 18.90 24.81 -27.32
CA GLY A 350 18.65 25.43 -26.02
C GLY A 350 17.58 26.51 -26.02
N GLN A 351 16.99 26.85 -27.18
CA GLN A 351 15.93 27.83 -27.30
C GLN A 351 14.71 27.44 -26.45
N ILE A 352 14.18 28.40 -25.66
CA ILE A 352 12.92 28.20 -24.95
C ILE A 352 11.78 28.20 -25.97
N VAL A 353 11.01 27.12 -26.01
CA VAL A 353 9.77 27.06 -26.79
C VAL A 353 8.60 26.85 -25.85
N LYS A 354 7.58 27.70 -25.99
CA LYS A 354 6.31 27.58 -25.27
C LYS A 354 5.26 26.99 -26.20
N ALA A 355 4.67 25.86 -25.81
CA ALA A 355 3.47 25.34 -26.41
C ALA A 355 2.27 25.75 -25.55
N SER A 356 1.29 26.43 -26.12
CA SER A 356 0.15 26.94 -25.34
C SER A 356 -1.17 26.79 -26.08
N TYR A 357 -2.25 26.68 -25.31
CA TYR A 357 -3.63 26.79 -25.77
C TYR A 357 -4.23 28.10 -25.25
N GLN A 358 -4.67 28.97 -26.15
CA GLN A 358 -5.31 30.24 -25.80
C GLN A 358 -6.47 30.51 -26.75
N GLN A 359 -7.65 30.84 -26.21
CA GLN A 359 -8.83 31.25 -27.00
C GLN A 359 -9.21 30.28 -28.14
N GLY A 360 -9.03 28.97 -27.96
CA GLY A 360 -9.40 27.97 -28.96
C GLY A 360 -8.31 27.65 -29.99
N SER A 361 -7.15 28.30 -29.94
CA SER A 361 -6.00 28.01 -30.82
C SER A 361 -4.81 27.45 -30.04
N TYR A 362 -3.99 26.65 -30.73
CA TYR A 362 -2.74 26.13 -30.19
C TYR A 362 -1.57 26.74 -30.95
N GLN A 363 -0.54 27.17 -30.20
CA GLN A 363 0.60 27.88 -30.73
C GLN A 363 1.90 27.36 -30.14
N LEU A 364 2.93 27.25 -30.98
CA LEU A 364 4.32 27.16 -30.58
C LEU A 364 4.96 28.55 -30.69
N ASP A 365 5.47 29.04 -29.58
CA ASP A 365 6.09 30.36 -29.45
C ASP A 365 7.59 30.16 -29.16
N PHE A 366 8.39 30.49 -30.17
CA PHE A 366 9.85 30.44 -30.16
C PHE A 366 10.47 31.76 -29.66
N GLY A 367 9.66 32.80 -29.44
CA GLY A 367 10.07 34.16 -29.11
C GLY A 367 9.70 35.09 -30.26
N GLU A 368 10.60 35.24 -31.21
CA GLU A 368 10.37 36.08 -32.41
C GLU A 368 9.43 35.42 -33.42
N GLN A 369 9.39 34.07 -33.44
CA GLN A 369 8.54 33.29 -34.34
C GLN A 369 7.43 32.58 -33.58
N LYS A 370 6.24 32.56 -34.17
CA LYS A 370 5.08 31.81 -33.70
C LYS A 370 4.57 30.89 -34.80
N LEU A 371 4.10 29.70 -34.42
CA LEU A 371 3.53 28.70 -35.31
C LEU A 371 2.24 28.16 -34.71
N ASP A 372 1.12 28.36 -35.39
CA ASP A 372 -0.15 27.76 -35.01
C ASP A 372 -0.21 26.30 -35.47
N PHE A 373 -0.85 25.45 -34.66
CA PHE A 373 -1.05 24.04 -35.00
C PHE A 373 -2.43 23.53 -34.58
N SER A 374 -3.07 22.73 -35.42
CA SER A 374 -4.37 22.09 -35.14
C SER A 374 -4.29 20.55 -35.18
N LYS A 375 -3.13 20.00 -35.55
CA LYS A 375 -2.81 18.57 -35.57
C LYS A 375 -1.52 18.33 -34.78
N PRO A 376 -1.29 17.11 -34.28
CA PRO A 376 -0.05 16.77 -33.58
C PRO A 376 1.21 17.18 -34.35
N VAL A 377 2.16 17.78 -33.66
CA VAL A 377 3.47 18.18 -34.20
C VAL A 377 4.59 17.48 -33.44
N LYS A 378 5.62 17.05 -34.15
CA LYS A 378 6.79 16.36 -33.61
C LYS A 378 7.99 17.30 -33.58
N ILE A 379 8.62 17.39 -32.42
CA ILE A 379 9.88 18.09 -32.20
C ILE A 379 11.00 17.07 -32.40
N VAL A 380 11.79 17.26 -33.46
CA VAL A 380 12.82 16.32 -33.89
C VAL A 380 14.20 16.96 -33.79
N PRO A 381 15.02 16.58 -32.80
CA PRO A 381 16.41 17.00 -32.70
C PRO A 381 17.20 16.58 -33.94
N GLN A 382 18.13 17.43 -34.39
CA GLN A 382 19.02 17.12 -35.51
C GLN A 382 20.23 16.25 -35.09
N ALA A 383 20.52 16.19 -33.78
CA ALA A 383 21.55 15.32 -33.20
C ALA A 383 20.95 14.36 -32.17
N TYR A 384 21.69 13.33 -31.78
CA TYR A 384 21.28 12.42 -30.71
C TYR A 384 21.53 13.05 -29.32
N VAL A 385 20.61 13.91 -28.91
CA VAL A 385 20.68 14.72 -27.69
C VAL A 385 19.35 14.72 -26.94
N PRO A 386 19.31 15.12 -25.65
CA PRO A 386 18.08 15.15 -24.89
C PRO A 386 17.13 16.30 -25.29
N ILE A 387 15.86 16.12 -24.95
CA ILE A 387 14.84 17.18 -24.90
C ILE A 387 14.49 17.44 -23.44
N LEU A 388 14.56 18.70 -23.01
CA LEU A 388 14.14 19.14 -21.69
C LEU A 388 12.68 19.57 -21.71
N VAL A 389 11.88 19.11 -20.75
CA VAL A 389 10.53 19.62 -20.46
C VAL A 389 10.55 20.22 -19.06
N HIS A 390 10.10 21.46 -18.93
CA HIS A 390 10.10 22.18 -17.66
C HIS A 390 8.87 21.84 -16.80
N ASN A 391 9.04 21.92 -15.48
CA ASN A 391 7.94 21.84 -14.50
C ASN A 391 7.05 20.60 -14.62
N VAL A 392 7.64 19.44 -14.90
CA VAL A 392 6.92 18.17 -14.95
C VAL A 392 6.43 17.82 -13.55
N LYS A 393 5.10 17.74 -13.39
CA LYS A 393 4.47 17.35 -12.12
C LYS A 393 4.76 15.87 -11.82
N TYR A 394 5.09 15.56 -10.57
CA TYR A 394 5.25 14.20 -10.07
C TYR A 394 4.55 14.02 -8.74
N GLY A 395 4.24 12.77 -8.38
CA GLY A 395 3.57 12.46 -7.12
C GLY A 395 2.25 13.20 -6.93
N GLN A 396 1.51 13.47 -8.01
CA GLN A 396 0.21 14.13 -7.92
C GLN A 396 -0.69 13.37 -6.94
N ASN A 397 -1.30 14.11 -6.01
CA ASN A 397 -2.12 13.58 -4.91
C ASN A 397 -1.37 12.77 -3.84
N TYR A 398 -0.02 12.81 -3.84
CA TYR A 398 0.81 12.27 -2.78
C TYR A 398 1.54 13.40 -2.03
N TYR A 399 1.81 13.17 -0.74
CA TYR A 399 2.49 14.15 0.12
C TYR A 399 3.93 14.48 -0.31
N TRP A 400 4.53 13.67 -1.18
CA TRP A 400 5.87 13.86 -1.76
C TRP A 400 5.82 14.43 -3.18
N GLY A 401 4.64 14.82 -3.67
CA GLY A 401 4.48 15.39 -5.00
C GLY A 401 5.15 16.76 -5.14
N GLY A 402 5.49 17.10 -6.37
CA GLY A 402 6.16 18.35 -6.71
C GLY A 402 6.26 18.58 -8.20
N LYS A 403 7.08 19.55 -8.60
CA LYS A 403 7.46 19.84 -9.99
C LYS A 403 8.97 19.76 -10.13
N GLU A 404 9.44 19.23 -11.24
CA GLU A 404 10.86 19.23 -11.57
C GLU A 404 11.06 19.30 -13.09
N ASP A 405 12.18 19.88 -13.49
CA ASP A 405 12.65 19.87 -14.87
C ASP A 405 13.19 18.48 -15.22
N ARG A 406 12.82 17.95 -16.40
CA ARG A 406 13.20 16.60 -16.83
C ARG A 406 13.69 16.55 -18.26
N GLN A 407 14.84 15.92 -18.45
CA GLN A 407 15.40 15.64 -19.77
C GLN A 407 15.05 14.21 -20.22
N TYR A 408 14.68 14.05 -21.47
CA TYR A 408 14.24 12.78 -22.07
C TYR A 408 15.03 12.45 -23.33
N ARG A 409 15.16 11.15 -23.63
CA ARG A 409 15.65 10.65 -24.93
C ARG A 409 14.54 10.71 -25.98
N GLY A 410 14.92 10.56 -27.23
CA GLY A 410 13.97 10.45 -28.35
C GLY A 410 13.38 11.81 -28.74
N LEU A 411 12.10 11.81 -29.07
CA LEU A 411 11.40 12.96 -29.64
C LEU A 411 10.27 13.41 -28.72
N LEU A 412 9.77 14.63 -28.95
CA LEU A 412 8.55 15.14 -28.33
C LEU A 412 7.44 15.22 -29.37
N GLU A 413 6.24 14.79 -29.03
CA GLU A 413 5.03 15.08 -29.79
C GLU A 413 4.10 15.94 -28.93
N LEU A 414 3.67 17.06 -29.49
CA LEU A 414 2.75 17.99 -28.87
C LEU A 414 1.40 17.82 -29.55
N ARG A 415 0.39 17.51 -28.73
CA ARG A 415 -0.95 17.16 -29.20
C ARG A 415 -1.97 18.19 -28.71
N PRO A 416 -2.80 18.74 -29.59
CA PRO A 416 -4.02 19.45 -29.20
C PRO A 416 -4.89 18.56 -28.28
N ALA A 417 -5.35 19.12 -27.15
CA ALA A 417 -6.33 18.53 -26.22
C ALA A 417 -7.41 19.57 -25.90
N GLU A 418 -8.52 19.14 -25.30
CA GLU A 418 -9.75 19.96 -25.15
C GLU A 418 -9.52 21.37 -24.58
N GLN A 419 -8.65 21.50 -23.58
CA GLN A 419 -8.36 22.78 -22.92
C GLN A 419 -6.84 23.01 -22.73
N GLY A 420 -6.01 22.41 -23.57
CA GLY A 420 -4.56 22.44 -23.38
C GLY A 420 -3.76 21.60 -24.36
N VAL A 421 -2.47 21.49 -24.11
CA VAL A 421 -1.53 20.68 -24.88
C VAL A 421 -1.18 19.42 -24.07
N THR A 422 -1.25 18.26 -24.74
CA THR A 422 -0.71 17.00 -24.22
C THR A 422 0.68 16.79 -24.78
N VAL A 423 1.63 16.50 -23.89
CA VAL A 423 3.05 16.29 -24.17
C VAL A 423 3.36 14.81 -24.14
N VAL A 424 3.81 14.26 -25.26
CA VAL A 424 4.10 12.83 -25.42
C VAL A 424 5.57 12.66 -25.79
N ASN A 425 6.30 11.83 -25.05
CA ASN A 425 7.66 11.44 -25.41
C ASN A 425 7.62 10.18 -26.28
N LEU A 426 8.23 10.26 -27.47
CA LEU A 426 8.41 9.13 -28.39
C LEU A 426 9.83 8.61 -28.22
N VAL A 427 9.95 7.38 -27.71
CA VAL A 427 11.24 6.82 -27.28
C VAL A 427 11.29 5.32 -27.59
N HIS A 428 12.48 4.78 -27.89
CA HIS A 428 12.62 3.33 -28.09
C HIS A 428 12.52 2.59 -26.75
N LEU A 429 11.99 1.37 -26.77
CA LEU A 429 11.71 0.58 -25.57
C LEU A 429 12.93 0.45 -24.63
N GLU A 430 14.12 0.12 -25.15
CA GLU A 430 15.32 -0.03 -24.32
C GLU A 430 15.80 1.30 -23.70
N GLU A 431 15.62 2.41 -24.41
CA GLU A 431 15.93 3.75 -23.92
C GLU A 431 14.96 4.17 -22.81
N TYR A 432 13.68 3.84 -22.97
CA TYR A 432 12.67 4.03 -21.93
C TYR A 432 13.00 3.22 -20.67
N LEU A 433 13.37 1.94 -20.83
CA LEU A 433 13.69 1.06 -19.72
C LEU A 433 14.95 1.49 -18.96
N ALA A 434 15.91 2.15 -19.63
CA ALA A 434 17.08 2.71 -18.97
C ALA A 434 16.72 3.73 -17.88
N ALA A 435 15.60 4.44 -18.03
CA ALA A 435 15.06 5.37 -17.03
C ALA A 435 14.03 4.73 -16.08
N VAL A 436 13.21 3.78 -16.55
CA VAL A 436 12.18 3.13 -15.72
C VAL A 436 12.79 2.24 -14.65
N VAL A 437 13.70 1.34 -15.03
CA VAL A 437 14.32 0.39 -14.08
C VAL A 437 14.88 1.08 -12.84
N PRO A 438 15.72 2.13 -12.96
CA PRO A 438 16.25 2.86 -11.81
C PRO A 438 15.26 3.83 -11.14
N SER A 439 14.11 4.10 -11.77
CA SER A 439 13.02 4.86 -11.15
C SER A 439 12.19 3.98 -10.21
N GLU A 440 12.13 2.68 -10.47
CA GLU A 440 11.36 1.68 -9.71
C GLU A 440 12.22 0.92 -8.69
N MET A 441 13.48 0.64 -9.04
CA MET A 441 14.42 -0.13 -8.23
C MET A 441 15.72 0.67 -8.07
N SER A 442 16.33 0.67 -6.89
CA SER A 442 17.58 1.42 -6.70
C SER A 442 18.68 0.89 -7.62
N ALA A 443 19.33 1.79 -8.37
CA ALA A 443 20.41 1.44 -9.28
C ALA A 443 21.64 0.84 -8.57
N SER A 444 21.77 0.99 -7.26
CA SER A 444 22.85 0.38 -6.45
C SER A 444 22.62 -1.10 -6.13
N TRP A 445 21.40 -1.61 -6.31
CA TRP A 445 21.06 -3.01 -5.98
C TRP A 445 21.79 -4.03 -6.88
N PRO A 446 21.77 -5.32 -6.52
CA PRO A 446 22.46 -6.36 -7.28
C PRO A 446 22.11 -6.35 -8.77
N LEU A 447 23.12 -6.55 -9.64
CA LEU A 447 22.90 -6.53 -11.09
C LEU A 447 21.86 -7.58 -11.52
N GLY A 448 21.83 -8.73 -10.85
CA GLY A 448 20.80 -9.76 -11.07
C GLY A 448 19.38 -9.24 -10.82
N ALA A 449 19.18 -8.45 -9.77
CA ALA A 449 17.89 -7.85 -9.44
C ALA A 449 17.44 -6.82 -10.49
N LEU A 450 18.37 -5.96 -10.92
CA LEU A 450 18.11 -4.99 -11.99
C LEU A 450 17.76 -5.67 -13.31
N LYS A 451 18.33 -6.85 -13.60
CA LYS A 451 17.95 -7.66 -14.76
C LYS A 451 16.51 -8.19 -14.65
N VAL A 452 16.12 -8.71 -13.48
CA VAL A 452 14.73 -9.14 -13.22
C VAL A 452 13.78 -7.97 -13.43
N GLN A 453 14.06 -6.81 -12.82
CA GLN A 453 13.23 -5.61 -12.98
C GLN A 453 13.17 -5.12 -14.43
N ALA A 454 14.27 -5.20 -15.19
CA ALA A 454 14.27 -4.85 -16.62
C ALA A 454 13.34 -5.74 -17.44
N VAL A 455 13.39 -7.06 -17.24
CA VAL A 455 12.51 -8.00 -17.94
C VAL A 455 11.04 -7.82 -17.53
N ALA A 456 10.77 -7.63 -16.22
CA ALA A 456 9.43 -7.35 -15.74
C ALA A 456 8.87 -6.03 -16.32
N ALA A 457 9.64 -4.94 -16.25
CA ALA A 457 9.25 -3.66 -16.81
C ALA A 457 9.03 -3.74 -18.33
N ARG A 458 9.87 -4.47 -19.07
CA ARG A 458 9.70 -4.68 -20.52
C ARG A 458 8.41 -5.41 -20.84
N SER A 459 8.16 -6.53 -20.16
CA SER A 459 6.97 -7.37 -20.37
C SER A 459 5.69 -6.59 -20.03
N TYR A 460 5.68 -5.89 -18.88
CA TYR A 460 4.58 -5.01 -18.48
C TYR A 460 4.32 -3.91 -19.53
N THR A 461 5.38 -3.26 -20.01
CA THR A 461 5.30 -2.19 -21.02
C THR A 461 4.63 -2.70 -22.29
N LEU A 462 5.09 -3.85 -22.81
CA LEU A 462 4.53 -4.46 -24.02
C LEU A 462 3.07 -4.89 -23.84
N ALA A 463 2.73 -5.50 -22.69
CA ALA A 463 1.38 -5.95 -22.38
C ALA A 463 0.37 -4.79 -22.20
N ASN A 464 0.85 -3.57 -21.93
CA ASN A 464 0.02 -2.40 -21.66
C ASN A 464 0.12 -1.32 -22.76
N LEU A 465 0.69 -1.63 -23.93
CA LEU A 465 0.68 -0.69 -25.05
C LEU A 465 -0.76 -0.35 -25.46
N GLY A 466 -1.00 0.94 -25.71
CA GLY A 466 -2.31 1.46 -26.07
C GLY A 466 -3.30 1.63 -24.91
N ARG A 467 -2.88 1.47 -23.65
CA ARG A 467 -3.73 1.68 -22.46
C ARG A 467 -4.35 3.08 -22.39
N HIS A 468 -3.71 4.07 -23.00
CA HIS A 468 -4.16 5.46 -23.05
C HIS A 468 -4.48 5.93 -24.48
N VAL A 469 -4.94 5.03 -25.38
CA VAL A 469 -5.28 5.38 -26.77
C VAL A 469 -6.28 6.54 -26.86
N SER A 470 -7.26 6.60 -25.95
CA SER A 470 -8.23 7.70 -25.86
C SER A 470 -7.59 9.05 -25.54
N GLU A 471 -6.43 9.05 -24.89
CA GLU A 471 -5.64 10.26 -24.56
C GLU A 471 -4.52 10.52 -25.58
N GLY A 472 -4.34 9.62 -26.56
CA GLY A 472 -3.42 9.77 -27.68
C GLY A 472 -1.99 9.24 -27.48
N PHE A 473 -1.74 8.47 -26.42
CA PHE A 473 -0.45 7.84 -26.12
C PHE A 473 -0.62 6.41 -25.58
N ASP A 474 0.47 5.68 -25.37
CA ASP A 474 0.42 4.27 -24.97
C ASP A 474 0.38 4.13 -23.45
N LEU A 475 1.30 4.81 -22.75
CA LEU A 475 1.54 4.70 -21.30
C LEU A 475 1.70 6.08 -20.66
N CYS A 476 1.32 6.26 -19.39
CA CYS A 476 1.61 7.50 -18.66
C CYS A 476 2.95 7.42 -17.90
N SER A 477 3.56 8.57 -17.60
CA SER A 477 4.86 8.65 -16.91
C SER A 477 4.82 8.49 -15.38
N THR A 478 3.63 8.21 -14.83
CA THR A 478 3.40 8.09 -13.38
C THR A 478 3.35 6.63 -12.93
N VAL A 479 3.38 6.41 -11.61
CA VAL A 479 3.22 5.08 -10.98
C VAL A 479 1.92 4.36 -11.35
N HIS A 480 0.97 5.02 -12.02
CA HIS A 480 -0.20 4.36 -12.60
C HIS A 480 0.18 3.36 -13.71
N CYS A 481 1.20 3.69 -14.52
CA CYS A 481 1.76 2.78 -15.51
C CYS A 481 3.14 2.28 -15.05
N ALA A 482 4.15 3.14 -15.09
CA ALA A 482 5.47 2.91 -14.51
C ALA A 482 6.14 4.27 -14.25
N ALA A 483 6.96 4.36 -13.22
CA ALA A 483 7.69 5.58 -12.91
C ALA A 483 8.70 5.91 -14.03
N TYR A 484 8.41 6.93 -14.84
CA TYR A 484 9.30 7.40 -15.92
C TYR A 484 9.79 8.82 -15.62
N ARG A 485 11.02 8.94 -15.10
CA ARG A 485 11.60 10.22 -14.65
C ARG A 485 12.64 10.79 -15.61
N GLY A 486 12.82 10.18 -16.79
CA GLY A 486 13.81 10.60 -17.78
C GLY A 486 15.26 10.39 -17.33
N LEU A 487 16.18 11.16 -17.92
CA LEU A 487 17.63 10.99 -17.79
C LEU A 487 18.17 11.28 -16.38
N SER A 488 17.41 11.94 -15.51
CA SER A 488 17.82 12.17 -14.11
C SER A 488 17.99 10.87 -13.33
N ARG A 489 17.36 9.78 -13.80
CA ARG A 489 17.42 8.46 -13.18
C ARG A 489 18.25 7.45 -13.97
N GLU A 490 18.88 7.79 -15.07
CA GLU A 490 19.76 6.85 -15.77
C GLU A 490 21.10 6.66 -15.06
N TYR A 491 21.47 5.41 -14.81
CA TYR A 491 22.76 5.04 -14.21
C TYR A 491 23.39 3.89 -14.99
N GLN A 492 24.72 3.91 -15.12
CA GLN A 492 25.47 2.92 -15.90
C GLN A 492 25.11 1.47 -15.52
N ARG A 493 24.94 1.18 -14.23
CA ARG A 493 24.64 -0.16 -13.72
C ARG A 493 23.24 -0.66 -14.12
N SER A 494 22.20 0.18 -14.00
CA SER A 494 20.85 -0.18 -14.43
C SER A 494 20.74 -0.27 -15.95
N THR A 495 21.39 0.65 -16.69
CA THR A 495 21.50 0.58 -18.15
C THR A 495 22.21 -0.68 -18.62
N GLN A 496 23.25 -1.13 -17.90
CA GLN A 496 23.91 -2.41 -18.18
C GLN A 496 22.95 -3.59 -18.00
N ALA A 497 22.09 -3.57 -16.99
CA ALA A 497 21.10 -4.61 -16.77
C ALA A 497 20.10 -4.69 -17.93
N VAL A 498 19.55 -3.54 -18.34
CA VAL A 498 18.65 -3.40 -19.52
C VAL A 498 19.30 -3.98 -20.77
N ARG A 499 20.55 -3.56 -21.08
CA ARG A 499 21.29 -4.08 -22.25
C ARG A 499 21.56 -5.58 -22.20
N LYS A 500 21.84 -6.13 -21.01
CA LYS A 500 22.13 -7.56 -20.83
C LYS A 500 20.87 -8.44 -20.88
N THR A 501 19.68 -7.85 -20.90
CA THR A 501 18.40 -8.54 -21.04
C THR A 501 17.58 -7.94 -22.18
N ALA A 502 18.22 -7.28 -23.14
CA ALA A 502 17.55 -6.76 -24.32
C ALA A 502 16.84 -7.92 -25.04
N GLY A 503 15.58 -7.71 -25.40
CA GLY A 503 14.76 -8.72 -26.07
C GLY A 503 14.09 -9.74 -25.14
N ASP A 504 14.57 -9.90 -23.91
CA ASP A 504 13.96 -10.83 -22.95
C ASP A 504 12.58 -10.32 -22.50
N VAL A 505 11.54 -11.08 -22.82
CA VAL A 505 10.12 -10.83 -22.53
C VAL A 505 9.50 -12.07 -21.90
N MET A 506 8.69 -11.87 -20.86
CA MET A 506 7.88 -12.93 -20.26
C MET A 506 6.54 -13.02 -21.00
N THR A 507 6.21 -14.21 -21.46
CA THR A 507 4.97 -14.47 -22.18
C THR A 507 4.15 -15.59 -21.52
N TYR A 508 2.84 -15.53 -21.70
CA TYR A 508 1.91 -16.60 -21.34
C TYR A 508 0.96 -16.79 -22.52
N GLN A 509 0.86 -18.02 -23.02
CA GLN A 509 0.12 -18.33 -24.25
C GLN A 509 0.55 -17.49 -25.47
N GLY A 510 1.84 -17.14 -25.56
CA GLY A 510 2.43 -16.40 -26.67
C GLY A 510 2.31 -14.87 -26.58
N GLU A 511 1.58 -14.35 -25.60
CA GLU A 511 1.41 -12.91 -25.40
C GLU A 511 2.24 -12.39 -24.22
N PRO A 512 2.79 -11.16 -24.27
CA PRO A 512 3.45 -10.54 -23.12
C PRO A 512 2.56 -10.50 -21.89
N ILE A 513 3.12 -10.88 -20.74
CA ILE A 513 2.36 -10.83 -19.49
C ILE A 513 2.31 -9.42 -18.89
N ASN A 514 1.21 -9.12 -18.21
CA ASN A 514 1.10 -7.93 -17.37
C ASN A 514 1.93 -8.12 -16.07
N ALA A 515 3.25 -7.98 -16.19
CA ALA A 515 4.24 -8.29 -15.16
C ALA A 515 4.29 -7.24 -14.03
N VAL A 516 3.20 -7.13 -13.28
CA VAL A 516 3.08 -6.22 -12.12
C VAL A 516 4.10 -6.54 -11.03
N TYR A 517 4.50 -5.51 -10.28
CA TYR A 517 5.47 -5.61 -9.20
C TYR A 517 5.19 -4.59 -8.09
N SER A 518 5.61 -4.89 -6.87
CA SER A 518 5.46 -4.00 -5.72
C SER A 518 6.69 -4.01 -4.81
N ALA A 519 6.82 -2.98 -3.97
CA ALA A 519 8.00 -2.75 -3.15
C ALA A 519 8.30 -3.92 -2.20
N ASN A 520 7.29 -4.43 -1.50
CA ASN A 520 7.49 -5.49 -0.52
C ASN A 520 6.19 -6.29 -0.31
N SER A 521 6.25 -7.61 -0.42
CA SER A 521 5.09 -8.50 -0.23
C SER A 521 4.84 -8.84 1.24
N GLY A 522 5.80 -8.60 2.14
CA GLY A 522 5.67 -8.99 3.54
C GLY A 522 5.79 -10.50 3.79
N GLY A 523 6.39 -11.27 2.87
CA GLY A 523 6.65 -12.70 3.07
C GLY A 523 5.77 -13.63 2.24
N HIS A 524 4.78 -13.08 1.52
CA HIS A 524 3.91 -13.81 0.61
C HIS A 524 3.26 -12.83 -0.37
N THR A 525 3.21 -13.16 -1.66
CA THR A 525 2.47 -12.36 -2.65
C THR A 525 0.97 -12.70 -2.61
N GLU A 526 0.15 -12.08 -3.45
CA GLU A 526 -1.31 -12.29 -3.52
C GLU A 526 -1.68 -12.80 -4.92
N ASP A 527 -2.76 -13.58 -4.98
CA ASP A 527 -3.45 -13.88 -6.23
C ASP A 527 -4.08 -12.61 -6.81
N SER A 528 -4.17 -12.50 -8.13
CA SER A 528 -4.67 -11.30 -8.79
C SER A 528 -6.12 -10.96 -8.42
N GLU A 529 -7.00 -11.96 -8.35
CA GLU A 529 -8.43 -11.84 -8.03
C GLU A 529 -8.70 -11.44 -6.57
N ASP A 530 -7.67 -11.52 -5.73
CA ASP A 530 -7.75 -11.13 -4.34
C ASP A 530 -7.48 -9.63 -4.13
N ILE A 531 -6.88 -8.97 -5.12
CA ILE A 531 -6.57 -7.54 -5.09
C ILE A 531 -7.29 -6.76 -6.19
N TRP A 532 -7.55 -7.38 -7.34
CA TRP A 532 -8.23 -6.81 -8.50
C TRP A 532 -9.36 -7.71 -9.00
N SER A 533 -10.04 -7.29 -10.06
CA SER A 533 -11.06 -8.11 -10.71
C SER A 533 -10.42 -9.11 -11.67
N GLY A 534 -10.76 -10.39 -11.49
CA GLY A 534 -10.42 -11.43 -12.45
C GLY A 534 -9.18 -12.23 -12.08
N GLU A 535 -9.26 -13.51 -12.41
CA GLU A 535 -8.21 -14.47 -12.24
C GLU A 535 -7.17 -14.32 -13.37
N VAL A 536 -5.88 -14.21 -13.03
CA VAL A 536 -4.77 -14.13 -13.98
C VAL A 536 -3.79 -15.29 -13.74
N PRO A 537 -3.70 -16.29 -14.65
CA PRO A 537 -3.00 -17.56 -14.41
C PRO A 537 -1.55 -17.43 -13.92
N TYR A 538 -0.82 -16.44 -14.43
CA TYR A 538 0.59 -16.22 -14.10
C TYR A 538 0.81 -15.32 -12.87
N LEU A 539 -0.24 -14.74 -12.27
CA LEU A 539 -0.16 -13.90 -11.08
C LEU A 539 -0.74 -14.63 -9.87
N ARG A 540 0.04 -15.61 -9.37
CA ARG A 540 -0.31 -16.42 -8.21
C ARG A 540 0.47 -16.04 -6.96
N GLY A 541 -0.17 -16.20 -5.81
CA GLY A 541 0.46 -16.03 -4.51
C GLY A 541 1.59 -17.04 -4.30
N VAL A 542 2.80 -16.54 -4.06
CA VAL A 542 3.99 -17.32 -3.76
C VAL A 542 4.65 -16.84 -2.47
N SER A 543 5.32 -17.75 -1.77
CA SER A 543 6.04 -17.41 -0.55
C SER A 543 7.41 -16.81 -0.86
N THR A 544 7.74 -15.69 -0.22
CA THR A 544 9.09 -15.13 -0.20
C THR A 544 9.81 -15.41 1.13
N ALA A 545 9.22 -16.24 1.98
CA ALA A 545 9.83 -16.71 3.21
C ALA A 545 10.92 -17.75 2.90
N MET A 546 11.97 -17.81 3.73
CA MET A 546 13.00 -18.85 3.60
C MET A 546 12.48 -20.22 4.04
N GLU A 547 11.48 -20.23 4.92
CA GLU A 547 10.68 -21.40 5.25
C GLU A 547 9.26 -21.19 4.73
N GLU A 548 8.83 -22.04 3.80
CA GLU A 548 7.50 -21.93 3.19
C GLU A 548 6.40 -22.03 4.24
N THR A 549 5.43 -21.14 4.12
CA THR A 549 4.24 -21.11 4.97
C THR A 549 3.01 -21.35 4.10
N GLU A 550 2.32 -22.46 4.33
CA GLU A 550 1.10 -22.79 3.59
C GLU A 550 -0.08 -21.94 4.09
N PHE A 551 -0.63 -21.12 3.18
CA PHE A 551 -1.84 -20.35 3.39
C PHE A 551 -3.08 -21.16 2.93
N PRO A 552 -4.28 -20.90 3.49
CA PRO A 552 -4.60 -19.86 4.48
C PRO A 552 -4.22 -20.27 5.90
N LEU A 553 -3.80 -19.31 6.71
CA LEU A 553 -3.42 -19.56 8.12
C LEU A 553 -4.64 -19.56 9.05
N PRO A 554 -4.76 -20.49 10.01
CA PRO A 554 -5.75 -20.39 11.08
C PRO A 554 -5.62 -19.07 11.87
N PRO A 555 -6.70 -18.52 12.45
CA PRO A 555 -6.71 -17.17 13.06
C PRO A 555 -5.53 -16.88 14.01
N ALA A 556 -5.24 -17.81 14.94
CA ALA A 556 -4.14 -17.65 15.88
C ALA A 556 -2.76 -17.64 15.20
N LYS A 557 -2.59 -18.46 14.15
CA LYS A 557 -1.35 -18.50 13.36
C LYS A 557 -1.20 -17.24 12.49
N LEU A 558 -2.28 -16.75 11.88
CA LEU A 558 -2.27 -15.51 11.09
C LEU A 558 -1.87 -14.30 11.97
N LYS A 559 -2.53 -14.13 13.12
CA LYS A 559 -2.18 -13.10 14.11
C LYS A 559 -0.70 -13.21 14.50
N LYS A 560 -0.22 -14.41 14.82
CA LYS A 560 1.19 -14.63 15.18
C LYS A 560 2.14 -14.27 14.03
N TRP A 561 1.81 -14.68 12.80
CA TRP A 561 2.61 -14.43 11.60
C TRP A 561 2.76 -12.93 11.27
N LEU A 562 1.70 -12.15 11.49
CA LEU A 562 1.70 -10.69 11.32
C LEU A 562 2.46 -9.94 12.42
N LYS A 563 2.61 -10.54 13.61
CA LYS A 563 3.32 -9.91 14.75
C LYS A 563 4.78 -10.34 14.90
N LYS A 564 5.17 -11.47 14.30
CA LYS A 564 6.57 -11.94 14.22
C LYS A 564 7.25 -11.43 12.95
N ILE A 565 8.57 -11.59 12.90
CA ILE A 565 9.38 -11.42 11.68
C ILE A 565 9.95 -12.78 11.33
N PRO A 566 9.32 -13.51 10.39
CA PRO A 566 9.95 -14.70 9.85
C PRO A 566 11.16 -14.32 8.99
N GLN A 567 12.12 -15.25 8.88
CA GLN A 567 13.19 -15.11 7.90
C GLN A 567 12.60 -15.16 6.49
N SER A 568 12.96 -14.18 5.68
CA SER A 568 12.35 -13.96 4.36
C SER A 568 13.26 -13.09 3.51
N TYR A 569 13.30 -13.36 2.21
CA TYR A 569 13.97 -12.49 1.24
C TYR A 569 13.36 -11.08 1.24
N SER A 570 12.08 -10.93 1.59
CA SER A 570 11.41 -9.62 1.72
C SER A 570 11.78 -8.86 3.00
N ALA A 571 12.52 -9.47 3.94
CA ALA A 571 12.88 -8.86 5.22
C ALA A 571 14.36 -8.42 5.27
N ASP A 572 15.07 -8.47 4.14
CA ASP A 572 16.49 -8.17 4.07
C ASP A 572 16.79 -6.70 4.36
N LYS A 573 17.51 -6.45 5.46
CA LYS A 573 17.80 -5.11 5.98
C LYS A 573 18.70 -4.29 5.06
N GLU A 574 19.43 -4.92 4.13
CA GLU A 574 20.25 -4.23 3.14
C GLU A 574 19.39 -3.45 2.13
N TYR A 575 18.21 -3.97 1.84
CA TYR A 575 17.34 -3.45 0.78
C TYR A 575 16.05 -2.80 1.30
N THR A 576 15.71 -3.02 2.57
CA THR A 576 14.47 -2.45 3.12
C THR A 576 14.55 -2.08 4.59
N LYS A 577 13.78 -1.05 4.97
CA LYS A 577 13.41 -0.84 6.37
C LYS A 577 12.45 -1.94 6.81
N LEU A 578 12.59 -2.37 8.07
CA LEU A 578 11.72 -3.38 8.65
C LEU A 578 10.23 -2.98 8.61
N SER A 579 9.91 -1.70 8.74
CA SER A 579 8.54 -1.20 8.64
C SER A 579 7.92 -1.34 7.24
N HIS A 580 8.68 -1.65 6.20
CA HIS A 580 8.09 -2.02 4.90
C HIS A 580 7.65 -3.50 4.89
N TYR A 581 8.31 -4.34 5.69
CA TYR A 581 8.02 -5.76 5.82
C TYR A 581 6.97 -6.05 6.90
N ARG A 582 7.07 -5.42 8.09
CA ARG A 582 6.12 -5.52 9.21
C ARG A 582 5.82 -4.13 9.77
N TRP A 583 4.74 -3.51 9.30
CA TRP A 583 4.32 -2.19 9.75
C TRP A 583 3.31 -2.27 10.88
N GLN A 584 3.23 -1.19 11.64
CA GLN A 584 2.34 -1.06 12.78
C GLN A 584 1.66 0.31 12.77
N ARG A 585 0.39 0.34 13.15
CA ARG A 585 -0.37 1.58 13.35
C ARG A 585 -1.15 1.54 14.64
N SER A 586 -1.30 2.70 15.26
CA SER A 586 -2.43 2.99 16.12
C SER A 586 -3.23 4.09 15.43
N LEU A 587 -4.52 3.85 15.20
CA LEU A 587 -5.44 4.86 14.70
C LEU A 587 -6.44 5.17 15.81
N ALA A 588 -6.37 6.40 16.33
CA ALA A 588 -7.29 6.88 17.35
C ALA A 588 -8.73 6.91 16.81
N VAL A 589 -9.70 6.73 17.70
CA VAL A 589 -11.12 6.69 17.31
C VAL A 589 -11.55 8.01 16.68
N ASP A 590 -11.28 9.15 17.31
CA ASP A 590 -11.59 10.49 16.80
C ASP A 590 -11.04 10.74 15.38
N TYR A 591 -9.82 10.29 15.10
CA TYR A 591 -9.20 10.33 13.78
C TYR A 591 -10.03 9.55 12.74
N LEU A 592 -10.49 8.35 13.11
CA LEU A 592 -11.29 7.50 12.24
C LEU A 592 -12.70 8.03 12.05
N GLU A 593 -13.33 8.55 13.10
CA GLU A 593 -14.68 9.11 13.06
C GLU A 593 -14.78 10.25 12.05
N ASN A 594 -13.82 11.19 12.14
CA ASN A 594 -13.72 12.31 11.22
C ASN A 594 -13.47 11.87 9.78
N ARG A 595 -12.55 10.91 9.59
CA ARG A 595 -12.15 10.46 8.25
C ARG A 595 -13.21 9.62 7.55
N LEU A 596 -14.02 8.88 8.30
CA LEU A 596 -15.04 7.97 7.78
C LEU A 596 -16.45 8.56 7.82
N GLY A 597 -16.65 9.66 8.55
CA GLY A 597 -17.97 10.22 8.85
C GLY A 597 -18.83 9.20 9.58
N ILE A 598 -18.29 8.58 10.62
CA ILE A 598 -18.97 7.59 11.48
C ILE A 598 -18.74 7.99 12.91
N GLU A 599 -19.78 8.40 13.62
CA GLU A 599 -19.70 8.76 15.04
C GLU A 599 -19.74 7.54 15.96
N ASP A 600 -19.08 7.67 17.10
CA ASP A 600 -19.02 6.71 18.21
C ASP A 600 -18.67 5.30 17.72
N ILE A 601 -17.53 5.19 17.03
CA ILE A 601 -17.05 3.92 16.47
C ILE A 601 -16.83 2.91 17.60
N LYS A 602 -17.50 1.76 17.53
CA LYS A 602 -17.38 0.65 18.48
C LYS A 602 -16.52 -0.49 17.96
N GLN A 603 -16.58 -0.78 16.66
CA GLN A 603 -15.92 -1.95 16.07
C GLN A 603 -15.46 -1.69 14.64
N ILE A 604 -14.35 -2.33 14.27
CA ILE A 604 -13.91 -2.50 12.88
C ILE A 604 -13.73 -4.00 12.67
N ILE A 605 -14.50 -4.57 11.76
CA ILE A 605 -14.59 -6.02 11.57
C ILE A 605 -14.22 -6.34 10.12
N PRO A 606 -13.12 -7.06 9.86
CA PRO A 606 -12.85 -7.63 8.54
C PRO A 606 -13.99 -8.57 8.13
N THR A 607 -14.60 -8.36 6.97
CA THR A 607 -15.73 -9.16 6.48
C THR A 607 -15.35 -10.06 5.30
N LEU A 608 -14.17 -9.87 4.71
CA LEU A 608 -13.62 -10.77 3.71
C LEU A 608 -12.09 -10.69 3.68
N ARG A 609 -11.43 -11.85 3.60
CA ARG A 609 -9.97 -11.97 3.46
C ARG A 609 -9.59 -12.81 2.24
N SER A 610 -8.47 -12.45 1.60
CA SER A 610 -7.76 -13.29 0.63
C SER A 610 -7.16 -14.51 1.32
N GLU A 611 -6.76 -15.53 0.56
CA GLU A 611 -6.10 -16.73 1.11
C GLU A 611 -4.80 -16.37 1.86
N ALA A 612 -4.01 -15.42 1.34
CA ALA A 612 -2.83 -14.89 2.00
C ALA A 612 -3.13 -13.91 3.17
N GLY A 613 -4.40 -13.64 3.46
CA GLY A 613 -4.87 -12.93 4.64
C GLY A 613 -5.08 -11.42 4.47
N SER A 614 -5.00 -10.89 3.25
CA SER A 614 -5.34 -9.49 2.96
C SER A 614 -6.82 -9.22 3.16
N VAL A 615 -7.17 -8.13 3.83
CA VAL A 615 -8.56 -7.71 4.03
C VAL A 615 -9.09 -7.12 2.73
N LYS A 616 -10.05 -7.82 2.12
CA LYS A 616 -10.75 -7.42 0.88
C LYS A 616 -11.97 -6.57 1.19
N ALA A 617 -12.61 -6.80 2.34
CA ALA A 617 -13.72 -5.99 2.82
C ALA A 617 -13.70 -5.92 4.35
N LEU A 618 -14.21 -4.81 4.88
CA LEU A 618 -14.44 -4.65 6.31
C LEU A 618 -15.71 -3.82 6.54
N GLN A 619 -16.26 -3.92 7.74
CA GLN A 619 -17.32 -3.04 8.22
C GLN A 619 -16.88 -2.25 9.44
N VAL A 620 -17.32 -1.00 9.53
CA VAL A 620 -17.13 -0.14 10.69
C VAL A 620 -18.49 0.11 11.32
N VAL A 621 -18.61 -0.26 12.60
CA VAL A 621 -19.84 -0.18 13.39
C VAL A 621 -19.69 0.99 14.36
N GLY A 622 -20.47 2.05 14.14
CA GLY A 622 -20.68 3.14 15.09
C GLY A 622 -21.97 2.95 15.88
N ALA A 623 -22.26 3.85 16.82
CA ALA A 623 -23.45 3.72 17.67
C ALA A 623 -24.77 3.79 16.90
N LYS A 624 -24.82 4.58 15.81
CA LYS A 624 -26.05 4.82 15.03
C LYS A 624 -26.03 4.23 13.63
N GLN A 625 -24.85 3.83 13.12
CA GLN A 625 -24.69 3.39 11.74
C GLN A 625 -23.59 2.36 11.58
N THR A 626 -23.69 1.54 10.54
CA THR A 626 -22.64 0.63 10.09
C THR A 626 -22.34 0.90 8.62
N LYS A 627 -21.06 1.05 8.27
CA LYS A 627 -20.62 1.21 6.87
C LYS A 627 -19.70 0.07 6.47
N VAL A 628 -19.89 -0.46 5.26
CA VAL A 628 -19.03 -1.49 4.66
C VAL A 628 -18.10 -0.83 3.66
N PHE A 629 -16.82 -1.17 3.72
CA PHE A 629 -15.77 -0.71 2.81
C PHE A 629 -15.19 -1.92 2.07
N LYS A 630 -15.33 -1.93 0.75
CA LYS A 630 -14.73 -2.92 -0.15
C LYS A 630 -13.53 -2.33 -0.92
N ASP A 631 -13.59 -1.03 -1.21
CA ASP A 631 -12.56 -0.32 -1.94
C ASP A 631 -11.89 0.76 -1.10
N GLY A 632 -10.65 1.09 -1.45
CA GLY A 632 -9.96 2.24 -0.87
C GLY A 632 -9.58 2.10 0.60
N ILE A 633 -9.62 0.89 1.17
CA ILE A 633 -9.30 0.61 2.58
C ILE A 633 -8.00 1.30 3.00
N ARG A 634 -6.93 1.20 2.19
CA ARG A 634 -5.64 1.83 2.51
C ARG A 634 -5.74 3.33 2.77
N TRP A 635 -6.34 4.09 1.85
CA TRP A 635 -6.38 5.55 1.97
C TRP A 635 -7.44 6.01 2.99
N ARG A 636 -8.53 5.27 3.14
CA ARG A 636 -9.59 5.56 4.12
C ARG A 636 -9.10 5.42 5.56
N PHE A 637 -8.20 4.49 5.82
CA PHE A 637 -7.63 4.25 7.16
C PHE A 637 -6.24 4.89 7.32
N GLY A 638 -6.08 6.13 6.84
CA GLY A 638 -4.88 6.93 7.07
C GLY A 638 -3.65 6.52 6.26
N GLY A 639 -3.83 5.88 5.10
CA GLY A 639 -2.73 5.52 4.21
C GLY A 639 -1.97 4.27 4.66
N LEU A 640 -2.69 3.16 4.90
CA LEU A 640 -2.06 1.87 5.22
C LEU A 640 -1.11 1.42 4.09
N ARG A 641 -0.01 0.74 4.45
CA ARG A 641 0.99 0.31 3.46
C ARG A 641 0.48 -0.80 2.54
N ASN A 642 -0.40 -1.66 3.02
CA ASN A 642 -1.17 -2.63 2.23
C ASN A 642 -2.42 -3.11 3.00
N ASN A 643 -3.15 -4.07 2.44
CA ASN A 643 -4.37 -4.62 3.02
C ASN A 643 -4.15 -5.88 3.90
N ARG A 644 -2.92 -6.38 4.02
CA ARG A 644 -2.63 -7.54 4.87
C ARG A 644 -2.35 -7.12 6.30
N PHE A 645 -3.37 -7.14 7.13
CA PHE A 645 -3.26 -6.76 8.54
C PHE A 645 -4.22 -7.49 9.48
N TRP A 646 -3.85 -7.45 10.76
CA TRP A 646 -4.66 -7.83 11.92
C TRP A 646 -5.06 -6.57 12.69
N ILE A 647 -6.31 -6.49 13.12
CA ILE A 647 -6.83 -5.38 13.92
C ILE A 647 -6.97 -5.83 15.37
N GLN A 648 -6.54 -4.99 16.31
CA GLN A 648 -6.73 -5.19 17.74
C GLN A 648 -7.32 -3.92 18.37
N PRO A 649 -8.63 -3.91 18.72
CA PRO A 649 -9.24 -2.77 19.37
C PRO A 649 -8.71 -2.62 20.79
N ARG A 650 -8.41 -1.39 21.20
CA ARG A 650 -7.91 -1.09 22.54
C ARG A 650 -8.94 -0.33 23.35
N TYR A 651 -9.16 -0.77 24.58
CA TYR A 651 -10.14 -0.18 25.48
C TYR A 651 -9.48 0.47 26.69
N GLU A 652 -9.96 1.65 27.07
CA GLU A 652 -9.70 2.31 28.35
C GLU A 652 -11.06 2.70 28.94
N ASP A 653 -11.25 2.42 30.23
CA ASP A 653 -12.49 2.73 30.97
C ASP A 653 -13.80 2.27 30.27
N GLY A 654 -13.72 1.13 29.59
CA GLY A 654 -14.85 0.50 28.88
C GLY A 654 -15.15 1.09 27.50
N GLN A 655 -14.41 2.12 27.07
CA GLN A 655 -14.55 2.73 25.74
C GLN A 655 -13.39 2.34 24.85
N VAL A 656 -13.64 2.18 23.54
CA VAL A 656 -12.57 1.98 22.57
C VAL A 656 -11.85 3.31 22.36
N VAL A 657 -10.52 3.32 22.46
CA VAL A 657 -9.69 4.53 22.34
C VAL A 657 -8.90 4.57 21.03
N ASP A 658 -8.46 3.40 20.56
CA ASP A 658 -7.79 3.25 19.27
C ASP A 658 -7.92 1.83 18.73
N PHE A 659 -7.52 1.68 17.47
CA PHE A 659 -7.35 0.39 16.82
C PHE A 659 -5.88 0.20 16.43
N LEU A 660 -5.27 -0.85 16.97
CA LEU A 660 -3.92 -1.25 16.60
C LEU A 660 -3.97 -2.13 15.36
N PHE A 661 -3.23 -1.75 14.32
CA PHE A 661 -3.05 -2.55 13.11
C PHE A 661 -1.64 -3.11 13.10
N TYR A 662 -1.54 -4.42 12.87
CA TYR A 662 -0.28 -5.12 12.59
C TYR A 662 -0.35 -5.66 11.17
N GLY A 663 0.45 -5.08 10.27
CA GLY A 663 0.39 -5.42 8.87
C GLY A 663 1.74 -5.82 8.28
N SER A 664 1.68 -6.28 7.03
CA SER A 664 2.77 -7.05 6.43
C SER A 664 2.95 -6.74 4.95
N GLY A 665 3.95 -5.94 4.58
CA GLY A 665 4.26 -5.56 3.20
C GLY A 665 3.94 -4.10 2.87
N TRP A 666 4.34 -3.68 1.68
CA TRP A 666 4.12 -2.35 1.12
C TRP A 666 3.84 -2.43 -0.38
N GLY A 667 2.63 -2.03 -0.78
CA GLY A 667 2.15 -2.08 -2.15
C GLY A 667 0.98 -3.05 -2.30
N HIS A 668 0.67 -3.44 -3.54
CA HIS A 668 -0.43 -4.36 -3.83
C HIS A 668 -0.09 -5.82 -3.59
N SER A 669 1.21 -6.19 -3.50
CA SER A 669 1.68 -7.55 -3.21
C SER A 669 1.35 -8.61 -4.29
N VAL A 670 0.94 -8.21 -5.48
CA VAL A 670 0.69 -9.13 -6.62
C VAL A 670 1.92 -9.16 -7.53
N GLY A 671 2.27 -10.34 -8.05
CA GLY A 671 3.44 -10.52 -8.90
C GLY A 671 4.75 -10.37 -8.14
N MET A 672 5.69 -9.60 -8.67
CA MET A 672 7.07 -9.57 -8.16
C MET A 672 7.25 -8.66 -6.93
N ASP A 673 7.95 -9.17 -5.92
CA ASP A 673 8.43 -8.40 -4.75
C ASP A 673 9.85 -7.89 -4.99
N GLN A 674 10.02 -6.57 -5.10
CA GLN A 674 11.30 -5.96 -5.47
C GLN A 674 12.41 -6.21 -4.43
N VAL A 675 12.09 -6.16 -3.12
CA VAL A 675 13.06 -6.42 -2.06
C VAL A 675 13.47 -7.89 -2.05
N ALA A 676 12.51 -8.80 -2.22
CA ALA A 676 12.82 -10.22 -2.30
C ALA A 676 13.67 -10.56 -3.51
N VAL A 677 13.42 -9.93 -4.66
CA VAL A 677 14.27 -10.05 -5.86
C VAL A 677 15.70 -9.60 -5.59
N ALA A 678 15.89 -8.47 -4.90
CA ALA A 678 17.21 -7.98 -4.53
C ALA A 678 17.96 -8.98 -3.66
N SER A 679 17.32 -9.43 -2.57
CA SER A 679 17.89 -10.42 -1.65
C SER A 679 18.17 -11.76 -2.35
N MET A 680 17.24 -12.28 -3.15
CA MET A 680 17.43 -13.53 -3.91
C MET A 680 18.62 -13.44 -4.87
N ALA A 681 18.77 -12.31 -5.58
CA ALA A 681 19.87 -12.09 -6.50
C ALA A 681 21.23 -11.97 -5.77
N ASP A 682 21.24 -11.35 -4.60
CA ASP A 682 22.43 -11.26 -3.74
C ASP A 682 22.87 -12.63 -3.22
N HIS A 683 21.90 -13.50 -2.91
CA HIS A 683 22.12 -14.91 -2.58
C HIS A 683 22.42 -15.79 -3.83
N GLY A 684 22.83 -15.18 -4.95
CA GLY A 684 23.29 -15.87 -6.15
C GLY A 684 22.21 -16.51 -7.01
N LYS A 685 20.91 -16.27 -6.75
CA LYS A 685 19.84 -16.81 -7.60
C LYS A 685 19.88 -16.16 -8.98
N ASN A 686 19.83 -17.00 -10.03
CA ASN A 686 19.80 -16.54 -11.40
C ASN A 686 18.49 -15.78 -11.71
N TYR A 687 18.56 -14.67 -12.47
CA TYR A 687 17.40 -13.83 -12.77
C TYR A 687 16.23 -14.60 -13.40
N LYS A 688 16.48 -15.59 -14.27
CA LYS A 688 15.42 -16.40 -14.89
C LYS A 688 14.67 -17.23 -13.83
N LYS A 689 15.41 -17.83 -12.89
CA LYS A 689 14.81 -18.58 -11.77
C LYS A 689 13.98 -17.67 -10.85
N ILE A 690 14.43 -16.42 -10.66
CA ILE A 690 13.68 -15.43 -9.88
C ILE A 690 12.38 -15.05 -10.61
N LEU A 691 12.41 -14.83 -11.93
CA LEU A 691 11.19 -14.53 -12.70
C LEU A 691 10.17 -15.69 -12.61
N HIS A 692 10.59 -16.94 -12.80
CA HIS A 692 9.72 -18.11 -12.66
C HIS A 692 9.21 -18.34 -11.23
N HIS A 693 9.87 -17.79 -10.21
CA HIS A 693 9.36 -17.86 -8.85
C HIS A 693 8.14 -16.94 -8.67
N PHE A 694 8.14 -15.74 -9.25
CA PHE A 694 7.07 -14.75 -9.07
C PHE A 694 5.95 -14.83 -10.11
N TYR A 695 6.23 -15.37 -11.29
CA TYR A 695 5.28 -15.46 -12.38
C TYR A 695 5.11 -16.93 -12.78
N THR A 696 3.92 -17.48 -12.52
CA THR A 696 3.61 -18.90 -12.70
C THR A 696 3.46 -19.25 -14.18
N ASP A 697 4.01 -20.38 -14.61
CA ASP A 697 3.86 -20.95 -15.97
C ASP A 697 4.20 -20.02 -17.14
N ILE A 698 4.99 -18.97 -16.90
CA ILE A 698 5.49 -18.10 -17.98
C ILE A 698 6.50 -18.83 -18.85
N LYS A 699 6.65 -18.33 -20.08
CA LYS A 699 7.84 -18.55 -20.92
C LYS A 699 8.69 -17.31 -20.91
N LEU A 700 10.01 -17.49 -21.02
CA LEU A 700 10.95 -16.39 -21.24
C LEU A 700 11.47 -16.49 -22.67
N GLU A 701 11.10 -15.52 -23.49
CA GLU A 701 11.41 -15.49 -24.92
C GLU A 701 12.29 -14.29 -25.21
N ASN A 702 13.15 -14.42 -26.22
CA ASN A 702 13.97 -13.33 -26.71
C ASN A 702 13.40 -12.87 -28.07
N TRP A 703 12.87 -11.65 -28.11
CA TRP A 703 12.12 -11.16 -29.26
C TRP A 703 12.96 -10.43 -30.32
N TYR A 704 14.23 -10.11 -30.03
CA TYR A 704 15.13 -9.41 -30.96
C TYR A 704 16.60 -9.51 -30.56
#